data_AF-A0A8K1FJ87-F1
#
_entry.id   AF-A0A8K1FJ87-F1
#
_cell.length_a   1.000
_cell.length_b   1.000
_cell.length_c   1.000
_cell.angle_alpha   90.00
_cell.angle_beta   90.00
_cell.angle_gamma   90.00
#
_symmetry.space_group_name_H-M   'P 1'
#
loop_
_entity.id
_entity.type
_entity.pdbx_description
1 polymer ?
#
loop_
_entity_poly.entity_id
_entity_poly.type
_entity_poly.pdbx_seq_one_letter_code
_entity_poly.pdbx_strand_id
1 'polypeptide(L)'
;MAARKHGKRKAGHIGFQANEIAFIEDEMAALAAEYGLQVDAAVAKSVDQRKSAKKKARLRRQPQPAVQIGSKYGPTAGKVVETGGPRVKLVALINKRVLNTADFETDHGMVARVLRDLLPEGIALSKCAVPGCNCGHGGRDYVLSTNGDEDALETRFESDIVQLSACKKCRHGTLQHTLIETDAFNKPSGGQRLFGALYELIRIGRLAGATFRSRVWVTAIEKLLTSVLMHLKKQFTAGGTQNGQKTLTELQQEQYILTELQTLLKKLETASQKAISRDEMPVEMACVFDQMYFHCYYASVVLYGRSCPAVPAPDAYFSDLETFSPHVNAQVEAFLQQELVDDDGKLMTSLVNTLALPLADGSKRSKTASNSEDLALLTIYHARLREGIRLFYEPSLGMHGEMDALLTNARGVLTGTTAVKATKKPVKKHFRRERDAEAKKETVTTTKTSLVEMPAYELLTQWRNNCRDWCCHLYAYATPTPEALSVMAKYAPIVEVGAGTGYWSSLLQERGVEVQAFDVCPPSVTAAGEEENEGKNAFFPKDRKKKAKTQQRNAYHGHVPTFCPVAQGGPEVLRREDVVQSSKSLFLCYPPPHDPMAREALRCFQGMYVIHVGEWQGDTAERSFERALEKKFELVEELELPNWGNSAYSLTVWQRRAKNKPSAPSIVARLSCYHCHASLNDAVLDEDEPFKRCVLCKTHVYCSSSCEEENRRAHAAEHATRLVFLERDDKLEFLNDLHYKPLEAMRDEDDEEESSDEEDDTARVVVSKTNWKTLTTDKPQEEKKTETSSGHTFGFQF
;
A
#
# COMPACT_ATOMS: atom_id res chain seq x y z
N MET A 1 -42.10 57.08 32.69
CA MET A 1 -41.70 57.15 31.27
C MET A 1 -40.30 56.58 31.12
N ALA A 2 -40.18 55.33 30.69
CA ALA A 2 -38.91 54.66 30.47
C ALA A 2 -38.55 54.76 28.97
N ALA A 3 -37.44 55.42 28.67
CA ALA A 3 -36.94 55.54 27.30
C ALA A 3 -36.36 54.19 26.85
N ARG A 4 -36.79 53.76 25.67
CA ARG A 4 -36.50 52.48 25.03
C ARG A 4 -35.56 52.72 23.83
N LYS A 5 -34.70 51.72 23.58
CA LYS A 5 -33.89 51.45 22.36
C LYS A 5 -32.51 52.14 22.32
N HIS A 6 -31.40 51.49 21.95
CA HIS A 6 -31.25 50.42 20.94
C HIS A 6 -30.28 49.32 21.40
N GLY A 7 -30.74 48.07 21.44
CA GLY A 7 -29.86 46.91 21.48
C GLY A 7 -29.18 46.76 20.11
N LYS A 8 -27.85 46.73 20.10
CA LYS A 8 -27.07 46.26 18.97
C LYS A 8 -27.49 44.80 18.70
N ARG A 9 -28.22 44.58 17.61
CA ARG A 9 -28.41 43.23 17.04
C ARG A 9 -27.02 42.66 16.76
N LYS A 10 -26.61 41.62 17.50
CA LYS A 10 -25.48 40.77 17.08
C LYS A 10 -25.86 40.18 15.72
N ALA A 11 -25.07 40.52 14.71
CA ALA A 11 -25.20 39.97 13.39
C ALA A 11 -24.98 38.45 13.44
N GLY A 12 -25.88 37.70 12.80
CA GLY A 12 -25.64 36.40 12.19
C GLY A 12 -25.19 35.27 13.11
N HIS A 13 -26.13 34.65 13.83
CA HIS A 13 -26.00 33.23 14.19
C HIS A 13 -26.24 32.44 12.90
N ILE A 14 -25.20 32.25 12.09
CA ILE A 14 -25.24 31.26 11.00
C ILE A 14 -25.25 29.91 11.71
N GLY A 15 -26.26 29.07 11.43
CA GLY A 15 -26.58 27.85 12.19
C GLY A 15 -25.57 26.71 12.07
N PHE A 16 -24.27 27.00 12.11
CA PHE A 16 -23.21 26.02 12.10
C PHE A 16 -23.02 25.40 13.50
N GLN A 17 -22.84 24.09 13.53
CA GLN A 17 -22.43 23.36 14.71
C GLN A 17 -20.99 23.73 15.09
N ALA A 18 -20.61 23.55 16.36
CA ALA A 18 -19.25 23.84 16.84
C ALA A 18 -18.17 23.16 15.99
N ASN A 19 -18.45 21.95 15.52
CA ASN A 19 -17.57 21.14 14.68
C ASN A 19 -17.38 21.77 13.29
N GLU A 20 -18.46 22.32 12.73
CA GLU A 20 -18.43 22.99 11.41
C GLU A 20 -17.70 24.33 11.51
N ILE A 21 -17.87 25.06 12.61
CA ILE A 21 -17.12 26.29 12.90
C ILE A 21 -15.62 25.98 13.02
N ALA A 22 -15.25 24.95 13.78
CA ALA A 22 -13.86 24.54 13.93
C ALA A 22 -13.22 24.16 12.59
N PHE A 23 -13.94 23.40 11.75
CA PHE A 23 -13.49 23.05 10.40
C PHE A 23 -13.27 24.30 9.53
N ILE A 24 -14.23 25.24 9.54
CA ILE A 24 -14.11 26.49 8.77
C ILE A 24 -12.93 27.34 9.26
N GLU A 25 -12.74 27.48 10.58
CA GLU A 25 -11.61 28.21 11.16
C GLU A 25 -10.26 27.57 10.79
N ASP A 26 -10.16 26.24 10.86
CA ASP A 26 -8.96 25.50 10.48
C ASP A 26 -8.66 25.67 8.98
N GLU A 27 -9.67 25.57 8.11
CA GLU A 27 -9.51 25.79 6.66
C GLU A 27 -9.19 27.26 6.32
N MET A 28 -9.80 28.23 6.99
CA MET A 28 -9.47 29.64 6.81
C MET A 28 -8.03 29.94 7.20
N ALA A 29 -7.58 29.42 8.34
CA ALA A 29 -6.20 29.57 8.78
C ALA A 29 -5.22 28.83 7.84
N ALA A 30 -5.62 27.68 7.30
CA ALA A 30 -4.84 26.94 6.31
C ALA A 30 -4.69 27.70 4.99
N LEU A 31 -5.79 28.20 4.42
CA LEU A 31 -5.79 29.00 3.20
C LEU A 31 -4.99 30.29 3.39
N ALA A 32 -5.14 30.95 4.52
CA ALA A 32 -4.35 32.14 4.82
C ALA A 32 -2.86 31.80 4.92
N ALA A 33 -2.47 30.74 5.65
CA ALA A 33 -1.07 30.31 5.70
C ALA A 33 -0.52 29.92 4.31
N GLU A 34 -1.32 29.22 3.50
CA GLU A 34 -0.97 28.83 2.13
C GLU A 34 -0.68 30.06 1.28
N TYR A 35 -1.63 31.00 1.20
CA TYR A 35 -1.48 32.22 0.40
C TYR A 35 -0.63 33.31 1.09
N GLY A 36 -0.08 33.03 2.28
CA GLY A 36 0.75 34.00 2.99
C GLY A 36 -0.01 35.22 3.53
N LEU A 37 -1.30 35.04 3.82
CA LEU A 37 -2.22 36.05 4.32
C LEU A 37 -2.29 36.00 5.85
N GLN A 38 -2.57 37.14 6.48
CA GLN A 38 -2.77 37.20 7.92
C GLN A 38 -4.16 36.65 8.29
N VAL A 39 -4.19 35.83 9.35
CA VAL A 39 -5.42 35.32 9.96
C VAL A 39 -5.85 36.25 11.08
N ASP A 40 -7.17 36.39 11.29
CA ASP A 40 -7.70 37.10 12.45
C ASP A 40 -7.20 36.47 13.77
N ALA A 41 -6.83 37.31 14.74
CA ALA A 41 -6.20 36.87 15.99
C ALA A 41 -7.09 35.91 16.81
N ALA A 42 -8.42 36.04 16.74
CA ALA A 42 -9.34 35.15 17.45
C ALA A 42 -9.36 33.76 16.81
N VAL A 43 -9.38 33.70 15.47
CA VAL A 43 -9.32 32.44 14.70
C VAL A 43 -7.97 31.76 14.93
N ALA A 44 -6.86 32.50 14.86
CA ALA A 44 -5.51 31.96 15.09
C ALA A 44 -5.40 31.29 16.48
N LYS A 45 -5.87 31.97 17.53
CA LYS A 45 -5.88 31.42 18.90
C LYS A 45 -6.73 30.16 19.03
N SER A 46 -7.89 30.12 18.37
CA SER A 46 -8.79 28.97 18.36
C SER A 46 -8.13 27.74 17.72
N VAL A 47 -7.47 27.94 16.57
CA VAL A 47 -6.73 26.89 15.83
C VAL A 47 -5.54 26.36 16.64
N ASP A 48 -4.74 27.24 17.27
CA ASP A 48 -3.57 26.83 18.04
C ASP A 48 -3.91 26.01 19.29
N GLN A 49 -5.04 26.32 19.93
CA GLN A 49 -5.56 25.51 21.04
C GLN A 49 -5.90 24.08 20.57
N ARG A 50 -6.50 23.92 19.39
CA ARG A 50 -6.82 22.60 18.82
C ARG A 50 -5.57 21.82 18.43
N LYS A 51 -4.59 22.45 17.77
CA LYS A 51 -3.30 21.81 17.44
C LYS A 51 -2.57 21.29 18.69
N SER A 52 -2.57 22.10 19.76
CA SER A 52 -2.00 21.71 21.04
C SER A 52 -2.72 20.51 21.66
N ALA A 53 -4.04 20.40 21.47
CA ALA A 53 -4.80 19.24 21.90
C ALA A 53 -4.47 17.98 21.09
N LYS A 54 -4.32 18.08 19.75
CA LYS A 54 -3.85 16.96 18.91
C LYS A 54 -2.48 16.45 19.36
N LYS A 55 -1.52 17.36 19.59
CA LYS A 55 -0.19 17.02 20.11
C LYS A 55 -0.26 16.32 21.48
N LYS A 56 -1.17 16.77 22.36
CA LYS A 56 -1.42 16.10 23.65
C LYS A 56 -2.07 14.74 23.50
N ALA A 57 -2.94 14.53 22.51
CA ALA A 57 -3.53 13.21 22.22
C ALA A 57 -2.46 12.20 21.80
N ARG A 58 -1.50 12.62 20.95
CA ARG A 58 -0.30 11.83 20.61
C ARG A 58 0.51 11.44 21.85
N LEU A 59 0.70 12.38 22.78
CA LEU A 59 1.43 12.15 24.03
C LEU A 59 0.63 11.38 25.11
N ARG A 60 -0.70 11.36 25.05
CA ARG A 60 -1.57 10.71 26.05
C ARG A 60 -1.61 9.18 25.95
N ARG A 61 -1.05 8.60 24.88
CA ARG A 61 -0.77 7.15 24.78
C ARG A 61 0.37 6.70 25.70
N GLN A 62 1.00 7.62 26.44
CA GLN A 62 1.90 7.30 27.54
C GLN A 62 1.14 6.80 28.77
N PRO A 63 1.67 5.82 29.52
CA PRO A 63 1.27 5.62 30.90
C PRO A 63 1.57 6.91 31.70
N GLN A 64 0.65 7.33 32.56
CA GLN A 64 1.02 8.34 33.57
C GLN A 64 2.15 7.75 34.43
N PRO A 65 3.29 8.44 34.61
CA PRO A 65 4.20 8.05 35.68
C PRO A 65 3.45 8.19 37.00
N ALA A 66 3.68 7.22 37.89
CA ALA A 66 3.14 7.23 39.24
C ALA A 66 3.35 8.60 39.90
N VAL A 67 2.30 9.09 40.53
CA VAL A 67 2.17 10.35 41.25
C VAL A 67 3.43 10.69 42.05
N GLN A 68 4.08 11.81 41.75
CA GLN A 68 4.84 12.57 42.74
C GLN A 68 4.48 14.06 42.74
N ILE A 69 4.03 14.44 43.93
CA ILE A 69 3.63 15.72 44.50
C ILE A 69 4.47 16.92 44.03
N GLY A 70 3.78 17.92 43.46
CA GLY A 70 3.95 19.35 43.69
C GLY A 70 5.26 20.05 43.32
N SER A 71 5.25 20.84 42.25
CA SER A 71 5.84 22.19 42.26
C SER A 71 5.35 23.02 41.06
N LYS A 72 4.94 24.26 41.34
CA LYS A 72 4.64 25.31 40.35
C LYS A 72 5.95 25.78 39.73
N TYR A 73 6.04 25.92 38.41
CA TYR A 73 6.66 27.01 37.62
C TYR A 73 6.79 26.58 36.13
N GLY A 74 6.65 27.55 35.22
CA GLY A 74 6.42 27.37 33.78
C GLY A 74 7.59 26.81 32.95
N PRO A 75 7.40 26.67 31.63
CA PRO A 75 8.31 25.94 30.76
C PRO A 75 9.57 26.78 30.50
N THR A 76 10.70 26.32 31.01
CA THR A 76 12.03 26.70 30.53
C THR A 76 12.63 25.47 29.85
N ALA A 77 13.31 25.69 28.73
CA ALA A 77 14.00 24.67 27.96
C ALA A 77 14.99 23.92 28.86
N GLY A 78 14.63 22.69 29.22
CA GLY A 78 15.41 21.82 30.08
C GLY A 78 15.94 20.64 29.27
N LYS A 79 17.26 20.47 29.30
CA LYS A 79 18.02 19.32 28.80
C LYS A 79 17.25 18.01 28.98
N VAL A 80 17.10 17.27 27.88
CA VAL A 80 16.69 15.87 27.88
C VAL A 80 17.64 15.11 28.82
N VAL A 81 17.10 14.57 29.90
CA VAL A 81 17.82 13.59 30.73
C VAL A 81 18.05 12.38 29.84
N GLU A 82 19.32 12.10 29.51
CA GLU A 82 19.71 10.89 28.80
C GLU A 82 19.44 9.67 29.69
N THR A 83 18.29 9.04 29.49
CA THR A 83 18.08 7.67 29.92
C THR A 83 18.85 6.77 28.95
N GLY A 84 19.86 6.06 29.46
CA GLY A 84 20.85 5.28 28.69
C GLY A 84 20.34 3.98 28.07
N GLY A 85 19.16 4.00 27.43
CA GLY A 85 18.69 2.89 26.59
C GLY A 85 19.37 2.89 25.21
N PRO A 86 19.50 1.73 24.55
CA PRO A 86 20.03 1.65 23.19
C PRO A 86 19.11 2.43 22.24
N ARG A 87 19.60 3.55 21.69
CA ARG A 87 18.87 4.33 20.70
C ARG A 87 18.99 3.66 19.33
N VAL A 88 17.86 3.37 18.70
CA VAL A 88 17.82 2.95 17.29
C VAL A 88 18.34 4.09 16.44
N LYS A 89 19.29 3.79 15.55
CA LYS A 89 19.75 4.72 14.52
C LYS A 89 19.62 4.05 13.17
N LEU A 90 18.99 4.72 12.23
CA LEU A 90 18.90 4.26 10.85
C LEU A 90 20.16 4.64 10.09
N VAL A 91 20.55 3.80 9.13
CA VAL A 91 21.55 4.18 8.14
C VAL A 91 21.05 5.44 7.44
N ALA A 92 21.93 6.46 7.38
CA ALA A 92 21.62 7.69 6.65
C ALA A 92 21.26 7.32 5.21
N LEU A 93 20.09 7.77 4.74
CA LEU A 93 19.70 7.60 3.35
C LEU A 93 20.82 8.21 2.49
N ILE A 94 21.40 7.41 1.59
CA ILE A 94 22.40 7.90 0.62
C ILE A 94 21.64 8.78 -0.36
N ASN A 95 21.43 10.02 0.06
CA ASN A 95 20.94 11.06 -0.81
C ASN A 95 22.13 11.43 -1.72
N LYS A 96 22.22 10.82 -2.90
CA LYS A 96 23.15 11.28 -3.96
C LYS A 96 22.94 12.77 -4.29
N ARG A 97 21.82 13.35 -3.84
CA ARG A 97 21.40 14.75 -3.96
C ARG A 97 21.24 15.47 -2.61
N VAL A 98 21.91 15.06 -1.51
CA VAL A 98 21.87 15.86 -0.25
C VAL A 98 22.27 17.29 -0.63
N LEU A 99 21.41 18.25 -0.29
CA LEU A 99 21.75 19.67 -0.33
C LEU A 99 22.86 19.90 0.69
N ASN A 100 24.11 19.77 0.26
CA ASN A 100 25.25 20.15 1.08
C ASN A 100 25.21 21.67 1.21
N THR A 101 24.77 22.16 2.36
CA THR A 101 24.61 23.60 2.64
C THR A 101 25.95 24.34 2.61
N ALA A 102 27.06 23.63 2.82
CA ALA A 102 28.41 24.16 2.77
C ALA A 102 28.87 24.60 1.37
N ASP A 103 28.21 24.14 0.30
CA ASP A 103 28.58 24.46 -1.09
C ASP A 103 27.91 25.73 -1.63
N PHE A 104 27.08 26.43 -0.83
CA PHE A 104 26.26 27.55 -1.30
C PHE A 104 26.43 28.81 -0.42
N GLU A 105 26.82 29.91 -1.05
CA GLU A 105 27.06 31.19 -0.37
C GLU A 105 25.76 31.93 0.03
N THR A 106 24.58 31.54 -0.48
CA THR A 106 23.30 32.23 -0.21
C THR A 106 22.07 31.31 -0.21
N ASP A 107 21.05 31.64 0.58
CA ASP A 107 19.73 30.97 0.61
C ASP A 107 19.05 30.90 -0.76
N HIS A 108 19.26 31.92 -1.59
CA HIS A 108 18.78 31.94 -2.97
C HIS A 108 19.41 30.81 -3.81
N GLY A 109 20.71 30.52 -3.64
CA GLY A 109 21.36 29.44 -4.40
C GLY A 109 20.71 28.07 -4.17
N MET A 110 20.27 27.80 -2.94
CA MET A 110 19.65 26.52 -2.57
C MET A 110 18.27 26.33 -3.20
N VAL A 111 17.39 27.33 -3.09
CA VAL A 111 16.05 27.28 -3.70
C VAL A 111 16.13 27.12 -5.23
N ALA A 112 17.10 27.78 -5.87
CA ALA A 112 17.36 27.65 -7.30
C ALA A 112 17.67 26.20 -7.72
N ARG A 113 18.52 25.54 -6.94
CA ARG A 113 18.89 24.15 -7.14
C ARG A 113 17.69 23.23 -6.96
N VAL A 114 16.93 23.39 -5.88
CA VAL A 114 15.73 22.56 -5.64
C VAL A 114 14.71 22.71 -6.76
N LEU A 115 14.44 23.93 -7.22
CA LEU A 115 13.52 24.17 -8.33
C LEU A 115 14.01 23.56 -9.64
N ARG A 116 15.32 23.59 -9.92
CA ARG A 116 15.90 22.94 -11.11
C ARG A 116 15.80 21.42 -11.03
N ASP A 117 16.01 20.84 -9.86
CA ASP A 117 15.96 19.39 -9.66
C ASP A 117 14.50 18.88 -9.57
N LEU A 118 13.54 19.78 -9.29
CA LEU A 118 12.12 19.51 -9.24
C LEU A 118 11.41 19.70 -10.58
N LEU A 119 11.65 20.83 -11.28
CA LEU A 119 10.93 21.20 -12.48
C LEU A 119 11.59 20.54 -13.72
N PRO A 120 10.82 19.81 -14.54
CA PRO A 120 11.31 19.19 -15.74
C PRO A 120 11.55 20.24 -16.82
N GLU A 121 12.32 19.85 -17.83
CA GLU A 121 12.58 20.69 -18.98
C GLU A 121 11.27 21.13 -19.65
N GLY A 122 11.17 22.41 -19.97
CA GLY A 122 9.99 22.98 -20.58
C GLY A 122 8.91 23.45 -19.60
N ILE A 123 9.01 23.19 -18.30
CA ILE A 123 8.08 23.72 -17.28
C ILE A 123 8.75 24.85 -16.48
N ALA A 124 8.03 25.95 -16.27
CA ALA A 124 8.55 27.11 -15.54
C ALA A 124 7.49 27.78 -14.64
N LEU A 125 7.98 28.58 -13.69
CA LEU A 125 7.15 29.44 -12.86
C LEU A 125 6.60 30.65 -13.66
N SER A 126 5.33 30.96 -13.45
CA SER A 126 4.59 32.07 -14.07
C SER A 126 3.96 32.97 -13.00
N LYS A 127 2.92 33.75 -13.33
CA LYS A 127 2.27 34.69 -12.41
C LYS A 127 1.92 34.08 -11.06
N CYS A 128 2.00 34.89 -10.01
CA CYS A 128 1.53 34.48 -8.69
C CYS A 128 0.02 34.27 -8.69
N ALA A 129 -0.41 33.19 -8.05
CA ALA A 129 -1.81 32.81 -7.93
C ALA A 129 -2.55 33.55 -6.80
N VAL A 130 -1.84 34.29 -5.95
CA VAL A 130 -2.45 35.10 -4.89
C VAL A 130 -3.32 36.20 -5.52
N PRO A 131 -4.62 36.27 -5.17
CA PRO A 131 -5.53 37.27 -5.73
C PRO A 131 -5.04 38.71 -5.55
N GLY A 132 -5.11 39.52 -6.61
CA GLY A 132 -4.67 40.92 -6.59
C GLY A 132 -3.15 41.14 -6.68
N CYS A 133 -2.35 40.07 -6.70
CA CYS A 133 -0.91 40.20 -6.87
C CYS A 133 -0.51 40.42 -8.33
N ASN A 134 0.33 41.43 -8.57
CA ASN A 134 0.81 41.81 -9.91
C ASN A 134 2.32 41.56 -10.11
N CYS A 135 2.92 40.59 -9.41
CA CYS A 135 4.34 40.30 -9.62
C CYS A 135 4.60 39.64 -11.00
N GLY A 136 5.05 40.45 -11.97
CA GLY A 136 5.11 40.08 -13.39
C GLY A 136 6.28 39.20 -13.85
N HIS A 137 7.06 38.59 -12.95
CA HIS A 137 8.34 37.95 -13.32
C HIS A 137 8.47 36.47 -12.98
N GLY A 138 7.35 35.75 -12.83
CA GLY A 138 7.43 34.29 -12.66
C GLY A 138 8.22 33.84 -11.44
N GLY A 139 8.36 34.67 -10.41
CA GLY A 139 9.05 34.27 -9.17
C GLY A 139 10.56 34.04 -9.34
N ARG A 140 11.19 34.55 -10.40
CA ARG A 140 12.62 34.34 -10.71
C ARG A 140 13.57 34.72 -9.57
N ASP A 141 13.19 35.69 -8.75
CA ASP A 141 13.94 36.12 -7.58
C ASP A 141 13.19 35.67 -6.31
N TYR A 142 13.70 34.67 -5.61
CA TYR A 142 13.13 34.16 -4.35
C TYR A 142 14.06 34.34 -3.15
N VAL A 143 13.51 34.25 -1.95
CA VAL A 143 14.21 34.31 -0.66
C VAL A 143 13.43 33.48 0.35
N LEU A 144 14.11 32.86 1.31
CA LEU A 144 13.43 32.17 2.42
C LEU A 144 12.71 33.19 3.31
N SER A 145 11.50 32.87 3.76
CA SER A 145 10.73 33.72 4.65
C SER A 145 11.41 33.85 6.03
N THR A 146 11.77 35.07 6.42
CA THR A 146 12.44 35.37 7.70
C THR A 146 11.47 35.65 8.85
N ASN A 147 10.15 35.52 8.66
CA ASN A 147 9.11 35.99 9.59
C ASN A 147 8.93 35.17 10.90
N GLY A 148 10.01 34.87 11.62
CA GLY A 148 9.95 34.26 12.96
C GLY A 148 11.23 34.53 13.75
N ASP A 149 11.19 34.33 15.07
CA ASP A 149 12.32 34.49 16.00
C ASP A 149 13.60 33.77 15.53
N GLU A 150 14.77 34.36 15.81
CA GLU A 150 16.08 33.88 15.39
C GLU A 150 16.41 32.46 15.90
N ASP A 151 15.87 32.05 17.05
CA ASP A 151 15.99 30.68 17.59
C ASP A 151 15.25 29.62 16.74
N ALA A 152 14.33 30.03 15.87
CA ALA A 152 13.64 29.15 14.92
C ALA A 152 14.36 29.03 13.57
N LEU A 153 15.51 29.68 13.35
CA LEU A 153 16.26 29.54 12.09
C LEU A 153 17.00 28.21 12.00
N GLU A 154 17.57 27.68 13.09
CA GLU A 154 18.23 26.36 13.09
C GLU A 154 17.24 25.21 12.86
N THR A 155 16.00 25.34 13.36
CA THR A 155 14.88 24.41 13.08
C THR A 155 14.21 24.64 11.72
N ARG A 156 14.41 25.80 11.07
CA ARG A 156 13.84 26.11 9.74
C ARG A 156 14.56 25.41 8.60
N PHE A 157 15.83 25.06 8.78
CA PHE A 157 16.53 24.16 7.86
C PHE A 157 15.88 22.77 7.81
N GLU A 158 14.97 22.46 8.74
CA GLU A 158 14.26 21.18 8.82
C GLU A 158 12.91 21.14 8.08
N SER A 159 12.56 22.20 7.37
CA SER A 159 11.28 22.33 6.65
C SER A 159 11.47 22.48 5.16
N ASP A 160 10.40 22.22 4.40
CA ASP A 160 10.43 22.21 2.95
C ASP A 160 10.82 23.59 2.39
N ILE A 161 12.04 23.66 1.86
CA ILE A 161 12.70 24.88 1.36
C ILE A 161 11.82 25.62 0.35
N VAL A 162 11.10 24.91 -0.53
CA VAL A 162 10.24 25.54 -1.54
C VAL A 162 8.98 26.10 -0.88
N GLN A 163 8.41 25.38 0.10
CA GLN A 163 7.24 25.84 0.83
C GLN A 163 7.54 27.12 1.63
N LEU A 164 8.75 27.24 2.19
CA LEU A 164 9.22 28.41 2.94
C LEU A 164 9.76 29.55 2.07
N SER A 165 9.97 29.30 0.78
CA SER A 165 10.48 30.31 -0.14
C SER A 165 9.39 31.32 -0.47
N ALA A 166 9.76 32.56 -0.70
CA ALA A 166 8.87 33.62 -1.15
C ALA A 166 9.52 34.41 -2.28
N CYS A 167 8.73 34.90 -3.23
CA CYS A 167 9.24 35.78 -4.28
C CYS A 167 9.54 37.17 -3.72
N LYS A 168 10.73 37.73 -4.04
CA LYS A 168 11.18 39.06 -3.58
C LYS A 168 10.25 40.20 -3.99
N LYS A 169 9.43 40.00 -5.05
CA LYS A 169 8.50 40.99 -5.60
C LYS A 169 7.13 40.96 -4.92
N CYS A 170 6.57 39.79 -4.64
CA CYS A 170 5.24 39.69 -4.02
C CYS A 170 5.26 39.57 -2.50
N ARG A 171 6.33 39.01 -1.92
CA ARG A 171 6.60 38.92 -0.47
C ARG A 171 5.44 38.36 0.36
N HIS A 172 4.63 37.46 -0.19
CA HIS A 172 3.55 36.81 0.57
C HIS A 172 4.08 35.84 1.64
N GLY A 173 5.35 35.42 1.58
CA GLY A 173 5.94 34.49 2.55
C GLY A 173 5.89 33.02 2.13
N THR A 174 5.27 32.71 0.98
CA THR A 174 5.25 31.39 0.34
C THR A 174 5.34 31.52 -1.20
N LEU A 175 5.87 30.49 -1.88
CA LEU A 175 6.12 30.52 -3.33
C LEU A 175 4.86 30.13 -4.11
N GLN A 176 3.93 31.08 -4.23
CA GLN A 176 2.64 30.86 -4.87
C GLN A 176 2.62 31.10 -6.39
N HIS A 177 3.75 30.89 -7.07
CA HIS A 177 3.83 31.07 -8.53
C HIS A 177 3.31 29.81 -9.23
N THR A 178 2.41 29.96 -10.19
CA THR A 178 1.83 28.82 -10.92
C THR A 178 2.84 28.22 -11.90
N LEU A 179 2.65 26.97 -12.28
CA LEU A 179 3.47 26.27 -13.27
C LEU A 179 2.84 26.37 -14.65
N ILE A 180 3.65 26.64 -15.66
CA ILE A 180 3.22 26.69 -17.06
C ILE A 180 4.20 25.93 -17.96
N GLU A 181 3.68 25.50 -19.12
CA GLU A 181 4.50 25.08 -20.25
C GLU A 181 5.19 26.31 -20.87
N THR A 182 6.45 26.13 -21.22
CA THR A 182 7.23 27.07 -22.05
C THR A 182 7.25 26.57 -23.50
N ASP A 183 7.75 27.40 -24.43
CA ASP A 183 7.89 27.01 -25.84
C ASP A 183 8.79 25.78 -26.06
N ALA A 184 9.64 25.44 -25.07
CA ALA A 184 10.47 24.25 -25.08
C ALA A 184 9.71 22.96 -24.71
N PHE A 185 8.48 23.06 -24.16
CA PHE A 185 7.67 21.89 -23.81
C PHE A 185 7.06 21.25 -25.07
N ASN A 186 7.78 20.31 -25.65
CA ASN A 186 7.33 19.58 -26.82
C ASN A 186 6.41 18.41 -26.41
N LYS A 187 5.09 18.56 -26.56
CA LYS A 187 4.10 17.52 -26.23
C LYS A 187 4.34 16.25 -27.05
N PRO A 188 4.80 15.16 -26.42
CA PRO A 188 5.07 13.92 -27.12
C PRO A 188 3.78 13.24 -27.55
N SER A 189 3.88 12.47 -28.62
CA SER A 189 2.74 11.89 -29.35
C SER A 189 2.60 10.37 -29.18
N GLY A 190 3.53 9.77 -28.45
CA GLY A 190 3.59 8.34 -28.18
C GLY A 190 4.98 7.90 -27.76
N GLY A 191 5.13 6.60 -27.52
CA GLY A 191 6.41 6.00 -27.21
C GLY A 191 6.95 6.35 -25.82
N GLN A 192 8.22 6.00 -25.59
CA GLN A 192 8.93 6.30 -24.34
C GLN A 192 8.92 7.79 -23.96
N ARG A 193 8.97 8.70 -24.94
CA ARG A 193 8.91 10.16 -24.68
C ARG A 193 7.59 10.59 -24.05
N LEU A 194 6.47 9.96 -24.45
CA LEU A 194 5.16 10.20 -23.83
C LEU A 194 5.15 9.78 -22.36
N PHE A 195 5.63 8.58 -22.08
CA PHE A 195 5.70 8.07 -20.72
C PHE A 195 6.62 8.88 -19.83
N GLY A 196 7.78 9.31 -20.34
CA GLY A 196 8.68 10.23 -19.62
C GLY A 196 8.01 11.57 -19.29
N ALA A 197 7.33 12.20 -20.25
CA ALA A 197 6.65 13.48 -19.99
C ALA A 197 5.50 13.34 -18.99
N LEU A 198 4.72 12.25 -19.06
CA LEU A 198 3.66 11.96 -18.09
C LEU A 198 4.26 11.74 -16.69
N TYR A 199 5.31 10.91 -16.60
CA TYR A 199 6.02 10.64 -15.36
C TYR A 199 6.50 11.93 -14.69
N GLU A 200 7.18 12.81 -15.41
CA GLU A 200 7.71 14.06 -14.84
C GLU A 200 6.60 14.96 -14.27
N LEU A 201 5.46 15.08 -14.97
CA LEU A 201 4.31 15.83 -14.47
C LEU A 201 3.68 15.17 -13.24
N ILE A 202 3.53 13.84 -13.26
CA ILE A 202 3.00 13.06 -12.12
C ILE A 202 3.92 13.20 -10.90
N ARG A 203 5.23 13.12 -11.10
CA ARG A 203 6.26 13.29 -10.06
C ARG A 203 6.18 14.66 -9.39
N ILE A 204 6.11 15.74 -10.17
CA ILE A 204 5.91 17.09 -9.58
C ILE A 204 4.58 17.17 -8.85
N GLY A 205 3.50 16.63 -9.43
CA GLY A 205 2.18 16.62 -8.81
C GLY A 205 2.20 15.91 -7.45
N ARG A 206 2.87 14.75 -7.39
CA ARG A 206 3.09 13.97 -6.19
C ARG A 206 3.79 14.76 -5.10
N LEU A 207 4.93 15.38 -5.43
CA LEU A 207 5.70 16.20 -4.50
C LEU A 207 4.92 17.46 -4.09
N ALA A 208 4.24 18.11 -5.04
CA ALA A 208 3.42 19.29 -4.82
C ALA A 208 2.30 19.03 -3.81
N GLY A 209 1.61 17.90 -3.93
CA GLY A 209 0.51 17.53 -3.04
C GLY A 209 0.96 17.03 -1.67
N ALA A 210 1.89 16.08 -1.64
CA ALA A 210 2.23 15.33 -0.42
C ALA A 210 3.41 15.89 0.38
N THR A 211 4.32 16.59 -0.29
CA THR A 211 5.56 17.13 0.32
C THR A 211 5.43 18.64 0.51
N PHE A 212 5.32 19.40 -0.58
CA PHE A 212 5.24 20.87 -0.57
C PHE A 212 3.87 21.40 -0.11
N ARG A 213 2.82 20.56 -0.15
CA ARG A 213 1.42 20.90 0.17
C ARG A 213 0.91 22.15 -0.56
N SER A 214 1.26 22.30 -1.83
CA SER A 214 0.91 23.45 -2.68
C SER A 214 -0.30 23.14 -3.57
N ARG A 215 -1.48 23.69 -3.24
CA ARG A 215 -2.69 23.51 -4.08
C ARG A 215 -2.52 24.23 -5.42
N VAL A 216 -1.81 25.36 -5.43
CA VAL A 216 -1.51 26.11 -6.66
C VAL A 216 -0.73 25.26 -7.66
N TRP A 217 0.24 24.46 -7.19
CA TRP A 217 1.01 23.58 -8.06
C TRP A 217 0.20 22.36 -8.47
N VAL A 218 -0.56 21.74 -7.55
CA VAL A 218 -1.46 20.63 -7.89
C VAL A 218 -2.45 21.04 -9.00
N THR A 219 -3.11 22.19 -8.86
CA THR A 219 -4.03 22.72 -9.89
C THR A 219 -3.31 23.06 -11.21
N ALA A 220 -2.05 23.50 -11.15
CA ALA A 220 -1.27 23.73 -12.36
C ALA A 220 -0.97 22.40 -13.07
N ILE A 221 -0.48 21.40 -12.34
CA ILE A 221 -0.19 20.06 -12.86
C ILE A 221 -1.45 19.39 -13.42
N GLU A 222 -2.60 19.53 -12.76
CA GLU A 222 -3.89 19.05 -13.27
C GLU A 222 -4.18 19.61 -14.68
N LYS A 223 -3.98 20.91 -14.90
CA LYS A 223 -4.17 21.55 -16.21
C LYS A 223 -3.16 21.09 -17.24
N LEU A 224 -1.90 20.90 -16.83
CA LEU A 224 -0.84 20.41 -17.71
C LEU A 224 -1.12 18.97 -18.17
N LEU A 225 -1.44 18.08 -17.24
CA LEU A 225 -1.86 16.71 -17.53
C LEU A 225 -3.10 16.70 -18.43
N THR A 226 -4.11 17.52 -18.14
CA THR A 226 -5.29 17.69 -19.01
C THR A 226 -4.86 18.02 -20.44
N SER A 227 -3.92 18.95 -20.60
CA SER A 227 -3.44 19.39 -21.91
C SER A 227 -2.74 18.26 -22.68
N VAL A 228 -1.89 17.48 -22.01
CA VAL A 228 -1.20 16.32 -22.60
C VAL A 228 -2.20 15.24 -22.99
N LEU A 229 -3.16 14.90 -22.13
CA LEU A 229 -4.19 13.89 -22.43
C LEU A 229 -5.13 14.32 -23.57
N MET A 230 -5.48 15.61 -23.64
CA MET A 230 -6.24 16.14 -24.78
C MET A 230 -5.45 16.08 -26.08
N HIS A 231 -4.15 16.38 -26.04
CA HIS A 231 -3.26 16.23 -27.20
C HIS A 231 -3.21 14.79 -27.69
N LEU A 232 -3.03 13.83 -26.78
CA LEU A 232 -3.02 12.41 -27.09
C LEU A 232 -4.35 11.94 -27.70
N LYS A 233 -5.49 12.36 -27.10
CA LYS A 233 -6.84 12.07 -27.63
C LYS A 233 -7.01 12.58 -29.06
N LYS A 234 -6.57 13.81 -29.35
CA LYS A 234 -6.65 14.41 -30.68
C LYS A 234 -5.86 13.60 -31.71
N GLN A 235 -4.71 13.06 -31.32
CA GLN A 235 -3.89 12.23 -32.22
C GLN A 235 -4.54 10.87 -32.52
N PHE A 236 -5.18 10.23 -31.53
CA PHE A 236 -5.95 9.03 -31.79
C PHE A 236 -7.09 9.29 -32.77
N THR A 237 -7.80 10.42 -32.65
CA THR A 237 -8.87 10.77 -33.60
C THR A 237 -8.36 11.12 -35.00
N ALA A 238 -7.09 11.50 -35.14
CA ALA A 238 -6.47 11.85 -36.41
C ALA A 238 -5.83 10.65 -37.15
N GLY A 239 -6.03 9.42 -36.65
CA GLY A 239 -5.52 8.19 -37.28
C GLY A 239 -4.17 7.71 -36.76
N GLY A 240 -3.71 8.18 -35.60
CA GLY A 240 -2.40 7.84 -35.03
C GLY A 240 -1.29 8.80 -35.50
N THR A 241 -0.11 8.70 -34.88
CA THR A 241 1.00 9.63 -35.10
C THR A 241 1.41 9.69 -36.57
N GLN A 242 1.56 10.90 -37.12
CA GLN A 242 1.87 11.15 -38.53
C GLN A 242 3.23 10.59 -39.03
N ASN A 243 4.00 9.88 -38.20
CA ASN A 243 5.39 9.49 -38.47
C ASN A 243 5.73 8.00 -38.30
N GLY A 244 4.79 7.06 -38.20
CA GLY A 244 5.14 5.63 -38.17
C GLY A 244 4.05 4.73 -37.62
N GLN A 245 3.94 3.52 -38.19
CA GLN A 245 2.95 2.50 -37.84
C GLN A 245 3.15 2.06 -36.39
N LYS A 246 2.34 2.59 -35.45
CA LYS A 246 2.25 2.01 -34.10
C LYS A 246 1.72 0.59 -34.21
N THR A 247 2.30 -0.33 -33.44
CA THR A 247 1.75 -1.68 -33.31
C THR A 247 0.36 -1.62 -32.67
N LEU A 248 -0.48 -2.64 -32.91
CA LEU A 248 -1.79 -2.74 -32.27
C LEU A 248 -1.66 -2.71 -30.73
N THR A 249 -0.63 -3.37 -30.19
CA THR A 249 -0.35 -3.42 -28.76
C THR A 249 0.00 -2.05 -28.19
N GLU A 250 0.82 -1.26 -28.87
CA GLU A 250 1.13 0.12 -28.47
C GLU A 250 -0.12 0.99 -28.43
N LEU A 251 -0.98 0.90 -29.46
CA LEU A 251 -2.24 1.64 -29.49
C LEU A 251 -3.17 1.24 -28.34
N GLN A 252 -3.29 -0.06 -28.04
CA GLN A 252 -4.12 -0.56 -26.95
C GLN A 252 -3.62 -0.06 -25.59
N GLN A 253 -2.31 -0.13 -25.32
CA GLN A 253 -1.73 0.31 -24.06
C GLN A 253 -1.86 1.82 -23.87
N GLU A 254 -1.54 2.62 -24.91
CA GLU A 254 -1.69 4.07 -24.81
C GLU A 254 -3.18 4.49 -24.63
N GLN A 255 -4.13 3.79 -25.25
CA GLN A 255 -5.57 4.04 -25.04
C GLN A 255 -6.02 3.65 -23.63
N TYR A 256 -5.51 2.55 -23.10
CA TYR A 256 -5.75 2.13 -21.72
C TYR A 256 -5.29 3.21 -20.74
N ILE A 257 -4.03 3.66 -20.86
CA ILE A 257 -3.47 4.71 -19.99
C ILE A 257 -4.23 6.02 -20.15
N LEU A 258 -4.59 6.43 -21.36
CA LEU A 258 -5.42 7.62 -21.57
C LEU A 258 -6.73 7.54 -20.76
N THR A 259 -7.36 6.38 -20.74
CA THR A 259 -8.63 6.15 -20.02
C THR A 259 -8.43 6.17 -18.51
N GLU A 260 -7.42 5.47 -18.00
CA GLU A 260 -7.12 5.42 -16.56
C GLU A 260 -6.69 6.79 -16.04
N LEU A 261 -5.77 7.47 -16.73
CA LEU A 261 -5.31 8.80 -16.33
C LEU A 261 -6.44 9.84 -16.39
N GLN A 262 -7.36 9.78 -17.36
CA GLN A 262 -8.56 10.65 -17.37
C GLN A 262 -9.45 10.40 -16.15
N THR A 263 -9.62 9.14 -15.75
CA THR A 263 -10.41 8.78 -14.57
C THR A 263 -9.75 9.28 -13.28
N LEU A 264 -8.44 9.08 -13.14
CA LEU A 264 -7.66 9.56 -12.00
C LEU A 264 -7.59 11.09 -11.95
N LEU A 265 -7.54 11.77 -13.09
CA LEU A 265 -7.56 13.23 -13.17
C LEU A 265 -8.89 13.80 -12.68
N LYS A 266 -10.02 13.15 -13.02
CA LYS A 266 -11.32 13.51 -12.46
C LYS A 266 -11.39 13.28 -10.95
N LYS A 267 -10.74 12.23 -10.43
CA LYS A 267 -10.60 12.02 -8.97
C LYS A 267 -9.78 13.14 -8.34
N LEU A 268 -8.68 13.56 -8.97
CA LEU A 268 -7.85 14.69 -8.53
C LEU A 268 -8.64 16.01 -8.47
N GLU A 269 -9.41 16.31 -9.52
CA GLU A 269 -10.32 17.48 -9.57
C GLU A 269 -11.32 17.43 -8.42
N THR A 270 -11.95 16.26 -8.22
CA THR A 270 -12.94 16.06 -7.16
C THR A 270 -12.31 16.21 -5.78
N ALA A 271 -11.13 15.62 -5.54
CA ALA A 271 -10.42 15.73 -4.28
C ALA A 271 -9.99 17.18 -3.99
N SER A 272 -9.60 17.93 -5.02
CA SER A 272 -9.24 19.35 -4.91
C SER A 272 -10.44 20.26 -4.62
N GLN A 273 -11.65 19.84 -5.02
CA GLN A 273 -12.91 20.58 -4.79
C GLN A 273 -13.63 20.18 -3.51
N LYS A 274 -13.42 18.95 -3.01
CA LYS A 274 -13.98 18.49 -1.75
C LYS A 274 -13.37 19.27 -0.59
N ALA A 275 -14.18 19.54 0.43
CA ALA A 275 -13.74 20.05 1.73
C ALA A 275 -13.04 18.93 2.53
N ILE A 276 -11.97 18.36 1.97
CA ILE A 276 -11.08 17.40 2.65
C ILE A 276 -10.23 18.20 3.63
N SER A 277 -9.99 17.66 4.83
CA SER A 277 -9.15 18.36 5.78
C SER A 277 -7.72 18.53 5.22
N ARG A 278 -7.06 19.64 5.58
CA ARG A 278 -5.65 19.88 5.24
C ARG A 278 -4.72 18.70 5.54
N ASP A 279 -4.98 17.95 6.61
CA ASP A 279 -4.11 16.86 7.04
C ASP A 279 -4.31 15.59 6.19
N GLU A 280 -5.53 15.33 5.71
CA GLU A 280 -5.85 14.21 4.81
C GLU A 280 -5.43 14.45 3.35
N MET A 281 -5.48 15.70 2.89
CA MET A 281 -5.21 16.04 1.49
C MET A 281 -3.83 15.55 0.98
N PRO A 282 -2.72 15.67 1.72
CA PRO A 282 -1.43 15.09 1.32
C PRO A 282 -1.48 13.59 1.02
N VAL A 283 -2.25 12.82 1.80
CA VAL A 283 -2.39 11.36 1.61
C VAL A 283 -3.21 11.08 0.35
N GLU A 284 -4.33 11.77 0.16
CA GLU A 284 -5.17 11.65 -1.04
C GLU A 284 -4.40 11.98 -2.30
N MET A 285 -3.65 13.09 -2.30
CA MET A 285 -2.80 13.47 -3.44
C MET A 285 -1.73 12.40 -3.69
N ALA A 286 -1.10 11.90 -2.64
CA ALA A 286 -0.13 10.83 -2.77
C ALA A 286 -0.74 9.59 -3.43
N CYS A 287 -1.92 9.16 -2.97
CA CYS A 287 -2.63 8.03 -3.52
C CYS A 287 -2.96 8.20 -5.01
N VAL A 288 -3.53 9.34 -5.40
CA VAL A 288 -3.93 9.58 -6.80
C VAL A 288 -2.72 9.62 -7.74
N PHE A 289 -1.65 10.35 -7.37
CA PHE A 289 -0.47 10.45 -8.23
C PHE A 289 0.34 9.15 -8.27
N ASP A 290 0.44 8.40 -7.16
CA ASP A 290 1.08 7.08 -7.16
C ASP A 290 0.32 6.09 -8.06
N GLN A 291 -1.02 6.11 -8.06
CA GLN A 291 -1.82 5.33 -9.03
C GLN A 291 -1.50 5.72 -10.48
N MET A 292 -1.46 7.02 -10.79
CA MET A 292 -1.11 7.49 -12.13
C MET A 292 0.29 7.01 -12.54
N TYR A 293 1.25 7.08 -11.61
CA TYR A 293 2.61 6.59 -11.79
C TYR A 293 2.62 5.09 -12.10
N PHE A 294 1.93 4.25 -11.31
CA PHE A 294 1.93 2.81 -11.52
C PHE A 294 1.30 2.41 -12.86
N HIS A 295 0.21 3.04 -13.29
CA HIS A 295 -0.34 2.80 -14.63
C HIS A 295 0.65 3.17 -15.74
N CYS A 296 1.37 4.28 -15.61
CA CYS A 296 2.41 4.67 -16.57
C CYS A 296 3.57 3.67 -16.56
N TYR A 297 4.03 3.25 -15.37
CA TYR A 297 5.12 2.29 -15.23
C TYR A 297 4.74 0.92 -15.81
N TYR A 298 3.59 0.37 -15.42
CA TYR A 298 3.07 -0.91 -15.90
C TYR A 298 3.03 -0.95 -17.42
N ALA A 299 2.41 0.05 -18.05
CA ALA A 299 2.36 0.08 -19.50
C ALA A 299 3.73 0.26 -20.16
N SER A 300 4.62 1.05 -19.54
CA SER A 300 5.99 1.21 -20.05
C SER A 300 6.76 -0.12 -20.05
N VAL A 301 6.61 -0.94 -19.00
CA VAL A 301 7.31 -2.23 -18.92
C VAL A 301 6.66 -3.31 -19.78
N VAL A 302 5.33 -3.25 -19.96
CA VAL A 302 4.62 -4.13 -20.90
C VAL A 302 5.03 -3.83 -22.35
N LEU A 303 5.22 -2.57 -22.70
CA LEU A 303 5.60 -2.19 -24.08
C LEU A 303 7.09 -2.33 -24.35
N TYR A 304 7.94 -1.97 -23.39
CA TYR A 304 9.37 -1.75 -23.62
C TYR A 304 10.29 -2.59 -22.72
N GLY A 305 9.72 -3.44 -21.86
CA GLY A 305 10.48 -4.26 -20.90
C GLY A 305 10.92 -3.50 -19.65
N ARG A 306 11.42 -4.24 -18.65
CA ARG A 306 11.86 -3.70 -17.34
C ARG A 306 13.05 -2.74 -17.42
N SER A 307 13.89 -2.86 -18.45
CA SER A 307 15.04 -1.98 -18.64
C SER A 307 14.68 -0.61 -19.26
N CYS A 308 13.40 -0.34 -19.51
CA CYS A 308 12.94 0.92 -20.07
C CYS A 308 13.18 2.08 -19.08
N PRO A 309 13.94 3.12 -19.46
CA PRO A 309 14.23 4.25 -18.56
C PRO A 309 13.12 5.32 -18.56
N ALA A 310 12.08 5.16 -19.38
CA ALA A 310 11.05 6.19 -19.57
C ALA A 310 10.27 6.52 -18.29
N VAL A 311 10.00 5.48 -17.49
CA VAL A 311 9.39 5.60 -16.17
C VAL A 311 10.26 4.80 -15.21
N PRO A 312 10.87 5.42 -14.19
CA PRO A 312 11.71 4.72 -13.24
C PRO A 312 10.95 3.59 -12.53
N ALA A 313 11.67 2.53 -12.13
CA ALA A 313 11.11 1.45 -11.33
C ALA A 313 10.61 1.96 -9.95
N PRO A 314 9.60 1.31 -9.34
CA PRO A 314 8.99 1.78 -8.10
C PRO A 314 9.96 2.09 -6.95
N ASP A 315 10.99 1.28 -6.76
CA ASP A 315 12.07 1.49 -5.79
C ASP A 315 12.84 2.79 -6.05
N ALA A 316 13.19 3.06 -7.31
CA ALA A 316 13.84 4.30 -7.72
C ALA A 316 12.90 5.52 -7.60
N TYR A 317 11.62 5.36 -7.94
CA TYR A 317 10.60 6.41 -7.81
C TYR A 317 10.41 6.84 -6.35
N PHE A 318 10.15 5.88 -5.45
CA PHE A 318 9.96 6.23 -4.04
C PHE A 318 11.23 6.77 -3.39
N SER A 319 12.41 6.21 -3.73
CA SER A 319 13.70 6.74 -3.26
C SER A 319 13.92 8.19 -3.72
N ASP A 320 13.53 8.54 -4.95
CA ASP A 320 13.61 9.90 -5.46
C ASP A 320 12.69 10.86 -4.68
N LEU A 321 11.46 10.45 -4.34
CA LEU A 321 10.56 11.26 -3.52
C LEU A 321 11.12 11.54 -2.11
N GLU A 322 11.78 10.55 -1.50
CA GLU A 322 12.40 10.68 -0.18
C GLU A 322 13.53 11.71 -0.15
N THR A 323 14.15 12.02 -1.28
CA THR A 323 15.18 13.07 -1.37
C THR A 323 14.64 14.45 -1.01
N PHE A 324 13.32 14.65 -1.08
CA PHE A 324 12.62 15.88 -0.68
C PHE A 324 12.03 15.80 0.74
N SER A 325 12.31 14.74 1.51
CA SER A 325 11.85 14.54 2.88
C SER A 325 13.02 14.19 3.84
N PRO A 326 14.00 15.08 4.05
CA PRO A 326 15.25 14.76 4.74
C PRO A 326 15.11 14.32 6.21
N HIS A 327 13.99 14.64 6.87
CA HIS A 327 13.75 14.29 8.29
C HIS A 327 13.08 12.95 8.50
N VAL A 328 12.77 12.23 7.43
CA VAL A 328 11.96 11.03 7.53
C VAL A 328 12.61 9.94 8.39
N ASN A 329 13.94 9.83 8.38
CA ASN A 329 14.66 8.91 9.28
C ASN A 329 14.50 9.28 10.76
N ALA A 330 14.67 10.56 11.11
CA ALA A 330 14.53 11.02 12.50
C ALA A 330 13.09 10.85 13.01
N GLN A 331 12.10 11.04 12.13
CA GLN A 331 10.69 10.77 12.43
C GLN A 331 10.44 9.29 12.72
N VAL A 332 11.04 8.39 11.94
CA VAL A 332 10.94 6.94 12.19
C VAL A 332 11.65 6.53 13.46
N GLU A 333 12.86 7.03 13.72
CA GLU A 333 13.57 6.77 14.99
C GLU A 333 12.73 7.22 16.20
N ALA A 334 12.11 8.40 16.12
CA ALA A 334 11.22 8.90 17.16
C ALA A 334 9.96 8.03 17.32
N PHE A 335 9.37 7.59 16.21
CA PHE A 335 8.23 6.66 16.21
C PHE A 335 8.58 5.33 16.88
N LEU A 336 9.71 4.70 16.53
CA LEU A 336 10.16 3.45 17.14
C LEU A 336 10.38 3.59 18.65
N GLN A 337 10.99 4.70 19.07
CA GLN A 337 11.25 4.97 20.49
C GLN A 337 9.97 5.28 21.30
N GLN A 338 8.89 5.69 20.63
CA GLN A 338 7.62 6.02 21.26
C GLN A 338 6.65 4.85 21.27
N GLU A 339 6.52 4.14 20.15
CA GLU A 339 5.48 3.12 19.96
C GLU A 339 6.00 1.69 20.15
N LEU A 340 7.29 1.41 19.91
CA LEU A 340 7.86 0.05 19.90
C LEU A 340 8.71 -0.23 21.15
N VAL A 341 8.28 0.28 22.30
CA VAL A 341 8.94 0.09 23.60
C VAL A 341 8.01 -0.60 24.60
N ASP A 342 8.55 -1.55 25.37
CA ASP A 342 7.86 -2.29 26.43
C ASP A 342 7.62 -1.44 27.69
N ASP A 343 7.01 -2.06 28.71
CA ASP A 343 6.71 -1.40 30.00
C ASP A 343 7.94 -0.90 30.75
N ASP A 344 9.11 -1.49 30.51
CA ASP A 344 10.39 -1.03 31.04
C ASP A 344 11.02 0.09 30.20
N GLY A 345 10.40 0.47 29.08
CA GLY A 345 10.96 1.43 28.12
C GLY A 345 12.08 0.84 27.26
N LYS A 346 12.21 -0.49 27.18
CA LYS A 346 13.15 -1.18 26.31
C LYS A 346 12.52 -1.43 24.94
N LEU A 347 13.33 -1.39 23.91
CA LEU A 347 12.90 -1.61 22.54
C LEU A 347 12.45 -3.06 22.33
N MET A 348 11.26 -3.24 21.76
CA MET A 348 10.72 -4.55 21.36
C MET A 348 11.47 -5.08 20.14
N THR A 349 12.61 -5.72 20.39
CA THR A 349 13.59 -6.10 19.35
C THR A 349 12.99 -7.05 18.30
N SER A 350 12.10 -7.96 18.70
CA SER A 350 11.42 -8.86 17.77
C SER A 350 10.62 -8.08 16.70
N LEU A 351 9.78 -7.14 17.13
CA LEU A 351 8.97 -6.31 16.22
C LEU A 351 9.85 -5.44 15.32
N VAL A 352 10.93 -4.86 15.87
CA VAL A 352 11.86 -4.03 15.09
C VAL A 352 12.59 -4.85 14.03
N ASN A 353 12.99 -6.08 14.35
CA ASN A 353 13.64 -6.98 13.41
C ASN A 353 12.70 -7.35 12.26
N THR A 354 11.41 -7.54 12.52
CA THR A 354 10.40 -7.84 11.48
C THR A 354 10.22 -6.71 10.46
N LEU A 355 10.54 -5.46 10.83
CA LEU A 355 10.55 -4.32 9.88
C LEU A 355 11.76 -4.36 8.92
N ALA A 356 12.77 -5.18 9.22
CA ALA A 356 14.01 -5.32 8.44
C ALA A 356 14.65 -3.97 8.08
N LEU A 357 14.57 -2.98 8.99
CA LEU A 357 15.07 -1.62 8.75
C LEU A 357 16.61 -1.62 8.66
N PRO A 358 17.20 -0.77 7.80
CA PRO A 358 18.65 -0.64 7.73
C PRO A 358 19.16 0.11 8.96
N LEU A 359 19.56 -0.62 10.00
CA LEU A 359 20.09 -0.04 11.24
C LEU A 359 21.59 0.26 11.10
N ALA A 360 22.03 1.40 11.63
CA ALA A 360 23.45 1.74 11.69
C ALA A 360 24.14 0.90 12.78
N ASP A 361 25.01 -0.03 12.38
CA ASP A 361 25.82 -0.78 13.34
C ASP A 361 26.84 0.16 14.03
N GLY A 362 27.07 -0.06 15.32
CA GLY A 362 28.08 0.67 16.11
C GLY A 362 29.52 0.32 15.72
N SER A 363 29.71 -0.70 14.88
CA SER A 363 31.02 -1.05 14.32
C SER A 363 31.40 -0.12 13.15
N LYS A 364 32.68 0.26 13.08
CA LYS A 364 33.25 1.18 12.07
C LYS A 364 33.28 0.61 10.63
N ARG A 365 32.42 -0.36 10.31
CA ARG A 365 32.09 -0.88 8.97
C ARG A 365 30.57 -0.68 8.83
N SER A 366 30.03 0.24 8.04
CA SER A 366 30.34 0.54 6.66
C SER A 366 29.89 1.99 6.39
N LYS A 367 30.83 2.88 6.08
CA LYS A 367 30.53 4.25 5.60
C LYS A 367 30.17 4.28 4.11
N THR A 368 29.98 3.11 3.50
CA THR A 368 29.57 2.95 2.11
C THR A 368 28.70 1.70 2.02
N ALA A 369 27.39 1.84 2.28
CA ALA A 369 26.41 0.92 1.72
C ALA A 369 26.34 1.17 0.21
N SER A 370 27.43 0.87 -0.49
CA SER A 370 27.49 0.87 -1.95
C SER A 370 27.43 -0.59 -2.41
N ASN A 371 26.29 -0.95 -2.98
CA ASN A 371 26.12 -2.02 -3.99
C ASN A 371 26.27 -3.48 -3.53
N SER A 372 25.47 -4.00 -2.59
CA SER A 372 25.43 -5.46 -2.42
C SER A 372 24.05 -6.09 -2.37
N GLU A 373 23.00 -5.49 -1.82
CA GLU A 373 21.70 -6.17 -1.70
C GLU A 373 20.50 -5.20 -1.68
N ASP A 374 20.44 -4.25 -2.62
CA ASP A 374 19.25 -3.40 -2.76
C ASP A 374 18.10 -4.22 -3.35
N LEU A 375 17.31 -4.85 -2.47
CA LEU A 375 16.10 -5.58 -2.86
C LEU A 375 14.97 -4.57 -3.14
N ALA A 376 14.48 -4.53 -4.38
CA ALA A 376 13.51 -3.53 -4.82
C ALA A 376 12.24 -3.48 -3.94
N LEU A 377 11.58 -4.63 -3.71
CA LEU A 377 10.39 -4.69 -2.83
C LEU A 377 10.67 -4.24 -1.39
N LEU A 378 11.83 -4.57 -0.82
CA LEU A 378 12.20 -4.16 0.53
C LEU A 378 12.46 -2.65 0.59
N THR A 379 13.10 -2.10 -0.44
CA THR A 379 13.33 -0.65 -0.59
C THR A 379 12.01 0.11 -0.65
N ILE A 380 11.04 -0.39 -1.44
CA ILE A 380 9.70 0.18 -1.53
C ILE A 380 8.98 0.07 -0.17
N TYR A 381 9.12 -1.06 0.54
CA TYR A 381 8.58 -1.25 1.90
C TYR A 381 9.05 -0.18 2.87
N HIS A 382 10.36 0.00 2.94
CA HIS A 382 10.92 0.99 3.84
C HIS A 382 10.50 2.41 3.48
N ALA A 383 10.51 2.77 2.20
CA ALA A 383 10.09 4.10 1.76
C ALA A 383 8.62 4.38 2.10
N ARG A 384 7.73 3.40 1.89
CA ARG A 384 6.30 3.52 2.24
C ARG A 384 6.05 3.57 3.74
N LEU A 385 6.79 2.80 4.54
CA LEU A 385 6.71 2.87 6.00
C LEU A 385 7.13 4.25 6.52
N ARG A 386 8.30 4.74 6.06
CA ARG A 386 8.84 6.05 6.39
C ARG A 386 7.88 7.18 6.01
N GLU A 387 7.36 7.17 4.78
CA GLU A 387 6.39 8.16 4.35
C GLU A 387 5.05 8.04 5.07
N GLY A 388 4.59 6.82 5.36
CA GLY A 388 3.37 6.57 6.12
C GLY A 388 3.43 7.16 7.53
N ILE A 389 4.56 7.00 8.24
CA ILE A 389 4.79 7.65 9.54
C ILE A 389 4.70 9.19 9.40
N ARG A 390 5.37 9.77 8.39
CA ARG A 390 5.32 11.22 8.13
C ARG A 390 3.89 11.73 7.84
N LEU A 391 3.10 10.96 7.11
CA LEU A 391 1.78 11.38 6.64
C LEU A 391 0.65 11.10 7.64
N PHE A 392 0.74 10.02 8.41
CA PHE A 392 -0.30 9.62 9.36
C PHE A 392 0.07 9.92 10.81
N TYR A 393 1.25 9.49 11.26
CA TYR A 393 1.64 9.60 12.67
C TYR A 393 1.91 11.05 13.07
N GLU A 394 2.67 11.80 12.27
CA GLU A 394 3.02 13.18 12.61
C GLU A 394 1.81 14.12 12.72
N PRO A 395 0.85 14.12 11.77
CA PRO A 395 -0.37 14.91 11.89
C PRO A 395 -1.42 14.28 12.82
N SER A 396 -1.15 13.10 13.38
CA SER A 396 -2.06 12.31 14.23
C SER A 396 -3.36 11.87 13.54
N LEU A 397 -3.29 11.56 12.24
CA LEU A 397 -4.42 10.99 11.49
C LEU A 397 -4.71 9.56 11.98
N GLY A 398 -5.99 9.26 12.17
CA GLY A 398 -6.44 7.95 12.66
C GLY A 398 -6.33 7.76 14.17
N MET A 399 -5.83 8.76 14.92
CA MET A 399 -5.69 8.71 16.38
C MET A 399 -6.89 9.30 17.13
N HIS A 400 -7.93 9.75 16.42
CA HIS A 400 -9.07 10.47 16.96
C HIS A 400 -10.34 9.61 16.99
N GLY A 401 -10.16 8.29 17.09
CA GLY A 401 -11.23 7.31 17.22
C GLY A 401 -11.81 6.82 15.88
N GLU A 402 -11.16 7.09 14.75
CA GLU A 402 -11.58 6.60 13.44
C GLU A 402 -11.60 5.08 13.37
N MET A 403 -10.53 4.44 13.89
CA MET A 403 -10.46 2.97 14.03
C MET A 403 -11.48 2.44 15.02
N ASP A 404 -11.64 3.07 16.18
CA ASP A 404 -12.64 2.70 17.17
C ASP A 404 -14.06 2.73 16.59
N ALA A 405 -14.40 3.76 15.82
CA ALA A 405 -15.69 3.90 15.17
C ALA A 405 -15.93 2.77 14.16
N LEU A 406 -14.87 2.33 13.48
CA LEU A 406 -14.93 1.19 12.56
C LEU A 406 -15.23 -0.11 13.30
N LEU A 407 -14.55 -0.39 14.41
CA LEU A 407 -14.76 -1.60 15.22
C LEU A 407 -16.18 -1.69 15.82
N THR A 408 -16.76 -0.56 16.22
CA THR A 408 -18.14 -0.54 16.74
C THR A 408 -19.22 -0.82 15.67
N ASN A 409 -18.85 -0.85 14.39
CA ASN A 409 -19.78 -1.07 13.28
C ASN A 409 -19.43 -2.35 12.54
N ALA A 410 -20.21 -3.41 12.75
CA ALA A 410 -19.99 -4.71 12.10
C ALA A 410 -19.88 -4.62 10.57
N ARG A 411 -20.70 -3.78 9.92
CA ARG A 411 -20.59 -3.56 8.47
C ARG A 411 -19.30 -2.84 8.09
N GLY A 412 -18.84 -1.92 8.94
CA GLY A 412 -17.59 -1.19 8.72
C GLY A 412 -16.37 -2.09 8.84
N VAL A 413 -16.38 -3.02 9.81
CA VAL A 413 -15.33 -4.05 9.93
C VAL A 413 -15.29 -4.96 8.70
N LEU A 414 -16.45 -5.45 8.24
CA LEU A 414 -16.52 -6.37 7.10
C LEU A 414 -16.19 -5.72 5.75
N THR A 415 -16.37 -4.40 5.63
CA THR A 415 -16.18 -3.66 4.37
C THR A 415 -14.94 -2.78 4.36
N GLY A 416 -14.24 -2.64 5.50
CA GLY A 416 -13.15 -1.66 5.65
C GLY A 416 -13.61 -0.20 5.54
N THR A 417 -14.90 0.11 5.75
CA THR A 417 -15.43 1.48 5.57
C THR A 417 -16.06 2.05 6.84
N THR A 418 -15.68 3.28 7.22
CA THR A 418 -16.35 4.01 8.31
C THR A 418 -17.67 4.59 7.81
N ALA A 419 -18.77 4.41 8.54
CA ALA A 419 -20.05 5.01 8.18
C ALA A 419 -19.96 6.54 8.26
N VAL A 420 -20.11 7.21 7.10
CA VAL A 420 -20.31 8.66 7.05
C VAL A 420 -21.54 8.99 7.87
N LYS A 421 -21.41 9.88 8.88
CA LYS A 421 -22.57 10.44 9.59
C LYS A 421 -23.48 11.13 8.57
N ALA A 422 -24.50 10.42 8.11
CA ALA A 422 -25.55 11.01 7.30
C ALA A 422 -26.19 12.13 8.12
N THR A 423 -26.05 13.37 7.67
CA THR A 423 -26.84 14.50 8.14
C THR A 423 -28.31 14.17 7.90
N LYS A 424 -29.02 13.70 8.93
CA LYS A 424 -30.44 13.37 8.86
C LYS A 424 -31.23 14.64 8.54
N LYS A 425 -31.70 14.80 7.31
CA LYS A 425 -32.87 15.65 7.04
C LYS A 425 -34.11 14.94 7.61
N PRO A 426 -34.95 15.62 8.40
CA PRO A 426 -36.12 14.99 8.98
C PRO A 426 -37.19 14.84 7.89
N VAL A 427 -37.40 13.61 7.41
CA VAL A 427 -38.55 13.29 6.58
C VAL A 427 -39.70 12.88 7.49
N LYS A 428 -40.84 13.55 7.30
CA LYS A 428 -42.05 13.44 8.11
C LYS A 428 -42.59 12.01 8.12
N LYS A 429 -42.96 11.55 9.32
CA LYS A 429 -43.71 10.33 9.60
C LYS A 429 -45.02 10.29 8.80
N HIS A 430 -45.21 9.25 7.99
CA HIS A 430 -46.54 8.72 7.75
C HIS A 430 -46.60 7.27 8.24
N PHE A 431 -47.38 7.09 9.30
CA PHE A 431 -47.84 5.82 9.86
C PHE A 431 -48.59 5.01 8.78
N ARG A 432 -48.19 3.76 8.54
CA ARG A 432 -49.15 2.70 8.23
C ARG A 432 -48.65 1.33 8.71
N ARG A 433 -49.39 0.85 9.71
CA ARG A 433 -49.41 -0.42 10.46
C ARG A 433 -48.69 -1.63 9.87
N GLU A 434 -47.86 -2.24 10.72
CA GLU A 434 -47.46 -3.65 10.71
C GLU A 434 -48.66 -4.60 10.84
N ARG A 435 -48.60 -5.74 10.15
CA ARG A 435 -48.86 -7.07 10.72
C ARG A 435 -48.36 -8.18 9.79
N ASP A 436 -47.51 -9.02 10.39
CA ASP A 436 -47.34 -10.46 10.23
C ASP A 436 -46.99 -11.05 8.85
N ALA A 437 -45.73 -11.47 8.70
CA ALA A 437 -45.39 -12.86 8.35
C ALA A 437 -43.86 -13.03 8.28
N GLU A 438 -43.32 -13.69 9.30
CA GLU A 438 -42.03 -14.40 9.25
C GLU A 438 -42.00 -15.36 8.07
N ALA A 439 -41.05 -15.18 7.15
CA ALA A 439 -40.52 -16.25 6.33
C ALA A 439 -39.14 -15.85 5.80
N LYS A 440 -38.14 -16.61 6.26
CA LYS A 440 -36.77 -16.70 5.75
C LYS A 440 -36.67 -16.46 4.24
N LYS A 441 -35.81 -15.53 3.85
CA LYS A 441 -35.04 -15.58 2.59
C LYS A 441 -33.74 -14.80 2.78
N GLU A 442 -32.78 -15.44 3.44
CA GLU A 442 -31.37 -15.13 3.21
C GLU A 442 -31.10 -15.36 1.73
N THR A 443 -31.01 -14.26 1.00
CA THR A 443 -30.62 -14.30 -0.39
C THR A 443 -29.11 -14.33 -0.38
N VAL A 444 -28.54 -15.54 -0.39
CA VAL A 444 -27.10 -15.78 -0.58
C VAL A 444 -26.74 -15.10 -1.89
N THR A 445 -26.17 -13.91 -1.77
CA THR A 445 -25.64 -13.17 -2.90
C THR A 445 -24.28 -13.79 -3.13
N THR A 446 -24.12 -14.51 -4.24
CA THR A 446 -22.84 -15.04 -4.70
C THR A 446 -21.89 -13.87 -4.95
N THR A 447 -21.19 -13.44 -3.91
CA THR A 447 -20.12 -12.46 -3.96
C THR A 447 -18.92 -13.10 -4.61
N LYS A 448 -18.46 -12.51 -5.71
CA LYS A 448 -17.12 -12.76 -6.25
C LYS A 448 -16.11 -12.63 -5.10
N THR A 449 -15.31 -13.67 -4.92
CA THR A 449 -14.35 -13.88 -3.84
C THR A 449 -13.32 -12.74 -3.81
N SER A 450 -13.54 -11.75 -2.96
CA SER A 450 -12.57 -10.72 -2.62
C SER A 450 -11.79 -11.18 -1.38
N LEU A 451 -10.46 -11.05 -1.42
CA LEU A 451 -9.58 -11.22 -0.25
C LEU A 451 -10.20 -10.56 0.99
N VAL A 452 -10.10 -11.19 2.16
CA VAL A 452 -10.60 -10.60 3.41
C VAL A 452 -9.68 -9.43 3.77
N GLU A 453 -10.15 -8.23 3.48
CA GLU A 453 -9.42 -7.00 3.72
C GLU A 453 -9.27 -6.74 5.23
N MET A 454 -8.09 -6.30 5.67
CA MET A 454 -7.94 -5.88 7.06
C MET A 454 -8.84 -4.67 7.32
N PRO A 455 -9.65 -4.69 8.39
CA PRO A 455 -10.41 -3.53 8.81
C PRO A 455 -9.50 -2.33 9.07
N ALA A 456 -9.66 -1.24 8.33
CA ALA A 456 -9.00 0.05 8.54
C ALA A 456 -9.90 1.20 8.07
N TYR A 457 -9.69 2.43 8.56
CA TYR A 457 -10.44 3.57 8.05
C TYR A 457 -10.03 3.89 6.61
N GLU A 458 -10.98 4.39 5.83
CA GLU A 458 -10.93 4.53 4.37
C GLU A 458 -9.58 5.05 3.83
N LEU A 459 -9.07 6.14 4.39
CA LEU A 459 -7.85 6.78 3.89
C LEU A 459 -6.61 5.91 4.10
N LEU A 460 -6.52 5.20 5.23
CA LEU A 460 -5.43 4.25 5.50
C LEU A 460 -5.54 3.02 4.60
N THR A 461 -6.77 2.53 4.37
CA THR A 461 -7.04 1.44 3.43
C THR A 461 -6.53 1.78 2.03
N GLN A 462 -6.93 2.95 1.51
CA GLN A 462 -6.47 3.42 0.20
C GLN A 462 -4.94 3.57 0.15
N TRP A 463 -4.31 4.17 1.16
CA TRP A 463 -2.86 4.33 1.23
C TRP A 463 -2.08 3.01 1.14
N ARG A 464 -2.57 1.97 1.82
CA ARG A 464 -1.90 0.67 1.89
C ARG A 464 -2.06 -0.09 0.58
N ASN A 465 -3.28 -0.20 0.10
CA ASN A 465 -3.60 -0.97 -1.10
C ASN A 465 -2.98 -0.34 -2.36
N ASN A 466 -2.94 0.99 -2.41
CA ASN A 466 -2.37 1.73 -3.53
C ASN A 466 -0.93 1.34 -3.85
N CYS A 467 -0.09 1.01 -2.87
CA CYS A 467 1.26 0.52 -3.17
C CYS A 467 1.34 -1.00 -3.18
N ARG A 468 0.70 -1.65 -2.20
CA ARG A 468 0.77 -3.11 -2.01
C ARG A 468 0.29 -3.84 -3.25
N ASP A 469 -0.89 -3.49 -3.77
CA ASP A 469 -1.52 -4.25 -4.86
C ASP A 469 -0.65 -4.19 -6.12
N TRP A 470 -0.16 -3.01 -6.48
CA TRP A 470 0.76 -2.86 -7.60
C TRP A 470 2.07 -3.60 -7.39
N CYS A 471 2.64 -3.57 -6.18
CA CYS A 471 3.86 -4.32 -5.88
C CYS A 471 3.65 -5.84 -6.02
N CYS A 472 2.52 -6.38 -5.57
CA CYS A 472 2.16 -7.78 -5.76
C CYS A 472 2.10 -8.15 -7.26
N HIS A 473 1.45 -7.31 -8.07
CA HIS A 473 1.32 -7.55 -9.52
C HIS A 473 2.67 -7.44 -10.25
N LEU A 474 3.50 -6.44 -9.89
CA LEU A 474 4.76 -6.13 -10.58
C LEU A 474 5.93 -7.02 -10.16
N TYR A 475 5.90 -7.56 -8.94
CA TYR A 475 6.99 -8.31 -8.31
C TYR A 475 6.49 -9.65 -7.74
N ALA A 476 6.13 -9.67 -6.46
CA ALA A 476 5.68 -10.85 -5.70
C ALA A 476 4.83 -10.40 -4.50
N TYR A 477 4.07 -11.35 -3.92
CA TYR A 477 3.16 -11.07 -2.80
C TYR A 477 3.85 -10.87 -1.45
N ALA A 478 4.94 -11.58 -1.20
CA ALA A 478 5.75 -11.45 0.01
C ALA A 478 7.07 -10.71 -0.28
N THR A 479 7.56 -9.98 0.73
CA THR A 479 8.78 -9.18 0.60
C THR A 479 10.02 -9.98 1.00
N PRO A 480 10.94 -10.26 0.07
CA PRO A 480 12.21 -10.91 0.39
C PRO A 480 13.09 -10.00 1.24
N THR A 481 13.84 -10.61 2.16
CA THR A 481 14.95 -9.97 2.87
C THR A 481 16.26 -10.70 2.56
N PRO A 482 17.42 -10.06 2.76
CA PRO A 482 18.72 -10.74 2.69
C PRO A 482 18.78 -12.03 3.52
N GLU A 483 18.21 -12.00 4.72
CA GLU A 483 18.16 -13.14 5.63
C GLU A 483 17.31 -14.26 5.04
N ALA A 484 16.12 -13.95 4.51
CA ALA A 484 15.25 -14.94 3.88
C ALA A 484 15.94 -15.63 2.70
N LEU A 485 16.59 -14.86 1.81
CA LEU A 485 17.32 -15.41 0.67
C LEU A 485 18.53 -16.25 1.13
N SER A 486 19.21 -15.84 2.20
CA SER A 486 20.32 -16.59 2.80
C SER A 486 19.86 -17.92 3.41
N VAL A 487 18.69 -17.94 4.05
CA VAL A 487 18.07 -19.17 4.55
C VAL A 487 17.76 -20.11 3.39
N MET A 488 17.06 -19.61 2.36
CA MET A 488 16.68 -20.41 1.18
C MET A 488 17.89 -21.02 0.46
N ALA A 489 18.99 -20.25 0.32
CA ALA A 489 20.21 -20.70 -0.33
C ALA A 489 20.81 -21.99 0.29
N LYS A 490 20.65 -22.21 1.60
CA LYS A 490 21.10 -23.43 2.30
C LYS A 490 20.42 -24.70 1.78
N TYR A 491 19.24 -24.56 1.18
CA TYR A 491 18.38 -25.64 0.76
C TYR A 491 18.38 -25.84 -0.77
N ALA A 492 19.31 -25.23 -1.50
CA ALA A 492 19.51 -25.46 -2.92
C ALA A 492 19.84 -26.95 -3.25
N PRO A 493 19.56 -27.41 -4.49
CA PRO A 493 18.84 -26.74 -5.58
C PRO A 493 17.32 -26.69 -5.37
N ILE A 494 16.67 -25.63 -5.89
CA ILE A 494 15.25 -25.31 -5.65
C ILE A 494 14.43 -25.41 -6.94
N VAL A 495 13.21 -25.94 -6.84
CA VAL A 495 12.16 -25.77 -7.85
C VAL A 495 11.05 -24.90 -7.28
N GLU A 496 10.73 -23.80 -7.96
CA GLU A 496 9.60 -22.92 -7.63
C GLU A 496 8.39 -23.26 -8.51
N VAL A 497 7.24 -23.51 -7.89
CA VAL A 497 5.96 -23.72 -8.59
C VAL A 497 5.00 -22.59 -8.25
N GLY A 498 4.40 -21.99 -9.28
CA GLY A 498 3.62 -20.76 -9.12
C GLY A 498 4.52 -19.52 -9.03
N ALA A 499 5.62 -19.51 -9.79
CA ALA A 499 6.65 -18.48 -9.71
C ALA A 499 6.19 -17.09 -10.14
N GLY A 500 5.07 -16.96 -10.85
CA GLY A 500 4.56 -15.69 -11.34
C GLY A 500 5.60 -14.97 -12.20
N THR A 501 6.03 -13.79 -11.76
CA THR A 501 7.07 -13.01 -12.46
C THR A 501 8.49 -13.59 -12.32
N GLY A 502 8.69 -14.58 -11.45
CA GLY A 502 10.00 -15.14 -11.11
C GLY A 502 10.86 -14.23 -10.23
N TYR A 503 10.26 -13.28 -9.50
CA TYR A 503 11.02 -12.31 -8.70
C TYR A 503 11.91 -12.97 -7.65
N TRP A 504 11.37 -13.87 -6.81
CA TRP A 504 12.18 -14.61 -5.82
C TRP A 504 13.26 -15.47 -6.48
N SER A 505 12.90 -16.23 -7.53
CA SER A 505 13.85 -17.00 -8.33
C SER A 505 14.99 -16.15 -8.88
N SER A 506 14.70 -14.96 -9.41
CA SER A 506 15.74 -14.06 -9.95
C SER A 506 16.73 -13.60 -8.88
N LEU A 507 16.24 -13.26 -7.68
CA LEU A 507 17.08 -12.82 -6.56
C LEU A 507 17.97 -13.95 -6.01
N LEU A 508 17.49 -15.20 -6.07
CA LEU A 508 18.26 -16.39 -5.72
C LEU A 508 19.31 -16.72 -6.79
N GLN A 509 18.95 -16.64 -8.07
CA GLN A 509 19.86 -16.86 -9.20
C GLN A 509 21.00 -15.83 -9.22
N GLU A 510 20.72 -14.56 -8.92
CA GLU A 510 21.74 -13.52 -8.73
C GLU A 510 22.74 -13.84 -7.62
N ARG A 511 22.32 -14.65 -6.63
CA ARG A 511 23.17 -15.16 -5.54
C ARG A 511 23.84 -16.49 -5.87
N GLY A 512 23.78 -16.94 -7.12
CA GLY A 512 24.35 -18.21 -7.57
C GLY A 512 23.61 -19.45 -7.06
N VAL A 513 22.36 -19.29 -6.58
CA VAL A 513 21.51 -20.40 -6.18
C VAL A 513 20.88 -21.02 -7.43
N GLU A 514 20.97 -22.35 -7.55
CA GLU A 514 20.32 -23.09 -8.62
C GLU A 514 18.81 -23.15 -8.37
N VAL A 515 18.04 -22.49 -9.24
CA VAL A 515 16.57 -22.43 -9.17
C VAL A 515 15.93 -22.66 -10.53
N GLN A 516 14.94 -23.55 -10.58
CA GLN A 516 14.05 -23.74 -11.72
C GLN A 516 12.67 -23.18 -11.40
N ALA A 517 12.19 -22.22 -12.20
CA ALA A 517 10.94 -21.52 -11.97
C ALA A 517 9.86 -21.96 -12.96
N PHE A 518 8.69 -22.35 -12.44
CA PHE A 518 7.53 -22.72 -13.23
C PHE A 518 6.28 -21.95 -12.81
N ASP A 519 5.48 -21.57 -13.79
CA ASP A 519 4.14 -21.01 -13.58
C ASP A 519 3.17 -21.59 -14.62
N VAL A 520 1.91 -21.83 -14.25
CA VAL A 520 0.90 -22.39 -15.18
C VAL A 520 0.64 -21.48 -16.37
N CYS A 521 0.82 -20.18 -16.16
CA CYS A 521 0.62 -19.13 -17.14
C CYS A 521 1.70 -18.04 -16.93
N PRO A 522 2.97 -18.29 -17.30
CA PRO A 522 4.04 -17.34 -17.07
C PRO A 522 3.71 -15.99 -17.71
N PRO A 523 3.89 -14.87 -17.00
CA PRO A 523 3.70 -13.54 -17.56
C PRO A 523 4.61 -13.36 -18.78
N SER A 524 4.05 -13.17 -19.97
CA SER A 524 4.84 -12.99 -21.19
C SER A 524 4.28 -11.87 -22.05
N VAL A 525 5.22 -11.11 -22.63
CA VAL A 525 4.95 -10.05 -23.63
C VAL A 525 4.83 -10.65 -25.04
N THR A 526 5.36 -11.86 -25.23
CA THR A 526 5.53 -12.52 -26.53
C THR A 526 4.33 -13.39 -26.89
N ALA A 527 3.22 -12.78 -27.32
CA ALA A 527 2.45 -13.35 -28.43
C ALA A 527 1.77 -12.29 -29.30
N ALA A 528 2.49 -11.21 -29.59
CA ALA A 528 2.14 -10.31 -30.69
C ALA A 528 2.95 -10.59 -31.97
N GLY A 529 3.91 -11.52 -31.96
CA GLY A 529 4.90 -11.70 -33.04
C GLY A 529 4.96 -13.06 -33.73
N GLU A 530 4.23 -14.09 -33.27
CA GLU A 530 4.32 -15.45 -33.85
C GLU A 530 3.14 -15.80 -34.79
N GLU A 531 2.23 -14.87 -35.09
CA GLU A 531 1.20 -15.08 -36.12
C GLU A 531 1.66 -14.67 -37.54
N GLU A 532 2.85 -14.10 -37.72
CA GLU A 532 3.27 -13.55 -39.03
C GLU A 532 3.93 -14.53 -40.01
N ASN A 533 3.97 -15.85 -39.73
CA ASN A 533 4.59 -16.81 -40.66
C ASN A 533 3.72 -18.01 -41.06
N GLU A 534 2.40 -17.86 -41.10
CA GLU A 534 1.54 -18.74 -41.92
C GLU A 534 0.81 -17.95 -43.03
N GLY A 535 1.43 -17.90 -44.20
CA GLY A 535 0.71 -18.00 -45.47
C GLY A 535 0.10 -16.73 -46.07
N LYS A 536 0.93 -15.95 -46.76
CA LYS A 536 0.48 -15.16 -47.92
C LYS A 536 -0.13 -16.10 -48.97
N ASN A 537 -1.36 -15.79 -49.41
CA ASN A 537 -2.15 -16.36 -50.51
C ASN A 537 -3.31 -17.29 -50.10
N ALA A 538 -4.48 -16.70 -49.78
CA ALA A 538 -5.77 -17.30 -50.10
C ALA A 538 -6.86 -16.22 -50.21
N PHE A 539 -7.20 -15.90 -51.46
CA PHE A 539 -8.45 -15.28 -51.88
C PHE A 539 -9.64 -16.04 -51.24
N PHE A 540 -10.50 -15.32 -50.50
CA PHE A 540 -11.68 -15.78 -49.75
C PHE A 540 -12.04 -17.28 -49.74
N PRO A 541 -12.26 -17.85 -48.53
CA PRO A 541 -13.59 -18.39 -48.27
C PRO A 541 -14.19 -17.90 -46.94
N LYS A 542 -15.44 -17.45 -47.03
CA LYS A 542 -16.37 -17.29 -45.91
C LYS A 542 -16.60 -18.68 -45.29
N ASP A 543 -16.49 -18.75 -43.97
CA ASP A 543 -16.88 -19.88 -43.08
C ASP A 543 -15.74 -20.50 -42.28
N ARG A 544 -15.20 -19.76 -41.31
CA ARG A 544 -14.61 -20.37 -40.10
C ARG A 544 -14.92 -19.53 -38.85
N LYS A 545 -16.01 -19.88 -38.17
CA LYS A 545 -16.15 -19.67 -36.71
C LYS A 545 -15.23 -20.65 -35.97
N LYS A 546 -13.91 -20.49 -36.09
CA LYS A 546 -12.96 -21.04 -35.11
C LYS A 546 -12.52 -19.88 -34.25
N LYS A 547 -12.94 -19.90 -32.98
CA LYS A 547 -12.45 -18.99 -31.94
C LYS A 547 -10.93 -19.06 -31.96
N ALA A 548 -10.26 -17.99 -32.36
CA ALA A 548 -8.85 -17.80 -32.01
C ALA A 548 -8.73 -18.01 -30.50
N LYS A 549 -7.80 -18.85 -30.06
CA LYS A 549 -7.50 -19.02 -28.63
C LYS A 549 -6.97 -17.67 -28.15
N THR A 550 -7.83 -16.87 -27.53
CA THR A 550 -7.40 -15.68 -26.81
C THR A 550 -6.31 -16.12 -25.84
N GLN A 551 -5.11 -15.58 -26.01
CA GLN A 551 -3.96 -15.87 -25.16
C GLN A 551 -4.35 -15.74 -23.68
N GLN A 552 -3.99 -16.73 -22.88
CA GLN A 552 -4.35 -16.74 -21.46
C GLN A 552 -3.49 -15.70 -20.74
N ARG A 553 -4.14 -14.69 -20.14
CA ARG A 553 -3.48 -13.66 -19.32
C ARG A 553 -3.16 -14.25 -17.95
N ASN A 554 -1.99 -13.95 -17.38
CA ASN A 554 -1.73 -14.31 -15.98
C ASN A 554 -2.70 -13.53 -15.07
N ALA A 555 -3.43 -14.23 -14.20
CA ALA A 555 -4.49 -13.63 -13.39
C ALA A 555 -3.97 -12.65 -12.32
N TYR A 556 -2.74 -12.85 -11.86
CA TYR A 556 -2.12 -12.11 -10.75
C TYR A 556 -1.11 -11.06 -11.24
N HIS A 557 -0.47 -11.28 -12.38
CA HIS A 557 0.63 -10.43 -12.86
C HIS A 557 0.35 -9.76 -14.21
N GLY A 558 -0.77 -10.11 -14.87
CA GLY A 558 -1.14 -9.52 -16.15
C GLY A 558 -0.14 -9.85 -17.26
N HIS A 559 0.43 -8.82 -17.88
CA HIS A 559 1.36 -8.92 -19.01
C HIS A 559 2.78 -8.44 -18.69
N VAL A 560 3.11 -8.24 -17.42
CA VAL A 560 4.45 -7.77 -17.04
C VAL A 560 5.49 -8.80 -17.48
N PRO A 561 6.66 -8.37 -17.99
CA PRO A 561 7.74 -9.30 -18.26
C PRO A 561 8.27 -9.94 -16.97
N THR A 562 8.74 -11.18 -17.06
CA THR A 562 9.39 -11.87 -15.93
C THR A 562 10.77 -11.26 -15.61
N PHE A 563 11.28 -11.53 -14.40
CA PHE A 563 12.64 -11.14 -13.99
C PHE A 563 13.69 -12.15 -14.43
N CYS A 564 13.32 -13.42 -14.51
CA CYS A 564 14.14 -14.52 -14.99
C CYS A 564 13.33 -15.39 -15.97
N PRO A 565 13.95 -16.37 -16.65
CA PRO A 565 13.19 -17.39 -17.36
C PRO A 565 12.23 -18.12 -16.41
N VAL A 566 10.94 -18.13 -16.75
CA VAL A 566 9.89 -18.90 -16.05
C VAL A 566 9.24 -19.80 -17.09
N ALA A 567 9.38 -21.11 -16.91
CA ALA A 567 8.82 -22.09 -17.84
C ALA A 567 7.32 -22.32 -17.56
N GLN A 568 6.56 -22.66 -18.59
CA GLN A 568 5.16 -23.00 -18.41
C GLN A 568 5.03 -24.38 -17.75
N GLY A 569 4.30 -24.45 -16.63
CA GLY A 569 3.98 -25.70 -15.93
C GLY A 569 3.41 -25.47 -14.52
N GLY A 570 2.59 -26.41 -14.07
CA GLY A 570 2.03 -26.46 -12.71
C GLY A 570 2.67 -27.58 -11.87
N PRO A 571 1.97 -28.09 -10.83
CA PRO A 571 2.44 -29.16 -9.97
C PRO A 571 2.96 -30.41 -10.68
N GLU A 572 2.45 -30.72 -11.87
CA GLU A 572 2.85 -31.89 -12.66
C GLU A 572 4.34 -31.88 -13.06
N VAL A 573 4.99 -30.71 -13.11
CA VAL A 573 6.42 -30.60 -13.45
C VAL A 573 7.31 -31.31 -12.42
N LEU A 574 6.85 -31.41 -11.17
CA LEU A 574 7.57 -32.04 -10.08
C LEU A 574 7.70 -33.56 -10.22
N ARG A 575 6.99 -34.18 -11.18
CA ARG A 575 7.14 -35.59 -11.55
C ARG A 575 8.08 -35.82 -12.73
N ARG A 576 8.53 -34.76 -13.40
CA ARG A 576 9.45 -34.90 -14.53
C ARG A 576 10.82 -35.34 -14.03
N GLU A 577 11.42 -36.29 -14.73
CA GLU A 577 12.70 -36.89 -14.32
C GLU A 577 13.82 -35.84 -14.20
N ASP A 578 13.86 -34.87 -15.12
CA ASP A 578 14.83 -33.79 -15.08
C ASP A 578 14.68 -32.93 -13.82
N VAL A 579 13.46 -32.57 -13.43
CA VAL A 579 13.18 -31.77 -12.22
C VAL A 579 13.47 -32.58 -10.95
N VAL A 580 13.02 -33.84 -10.88
CA VAL A 580 13.23 -34.72 -9.72
C VAL A 580 14.72 -34.94 -9.43
N GLN A 581 15.53 -35.15 -10.47
CA GLN A 581 16.96 -35.39 -10.33
C GLN A 581 17.75 -34.12 -9.97
N SER A 582 17.24 -32.94 -10.37
CA SER A 582 17.95 -31.67 -10.22
C SER A 582 17.44 -30.79 -9.07
N SER A 583 16.37 -31.19 -8.37
CA SER A 583 15.76 -30.37 -7.32
C SER A 583 15.67 -31.12 -5.99
N LYS A 584 16.23 -30.51 -4.94
CA LYS A 584 16.18 -31.03 -3.58
C LYS A 584 15.03 -30.44 -2.77
N SER A 585 14.62 -29.22 -3.13
CA SER A 585 13.67 -28.42 -2.37
C SER A 585 12.58 -27.85 -3.25
N LEU A 586 11.33 -27.91 -2.78
CA LEU A 586 10.19 -27.24 -3.39
C LEU A 586 10.02 -25.86 -2.74
N PHE A 587 9.88 -24.81 -3.54
CA PHE A 587 9.54 -23.48 -3.08
C PHE A 587 8.12 -23.08 -3.52
N LEU A 588 7.34 -22.61 -2.56
CA LEU A 588 5.97 -22.13 -2.72
C LEU A 588 5.83 -20.76 -2.05
N CYS A 589 5.65 -19.70 -2.82
CA CYS A 589 5.42 -18.34 -2.31
C CYS A 589 4.01 -17.87 -2.64
N TYR A 590 3.24 -17.52 -1.61
CA TYR A 590 1.83 -17.14 -1.72
C TYR A 590 1.04 -18.09 -2.62
N PRO A 591 0.92 -19.39 -2.26
CA PRO A 591 0.08 -20.28 -3.04
C PRO A 591 -1.36 -19.74 -3.07
N PRO A 592 -2.03 -19.77 -4.23
CA PRO A 592 -3.33 -19.17 -4.39
C PRO A 592 -4.35 -19.73 -3.38
N PRO A 593 -5.15 -18.87 -2.71
CA PRO A 593 -6.17 -19.33 -1.79
C PRO A 593 -7.27 -20.07 -2.54
N HIS A 594 -7.82 -21.13 -1.93
CA HIS A 594 -8.89 -21.96 -2.51
C HIS A 594 -8.52 -22.65 -3.84
N ASP A 595 -7.23 -22.81 -4.11
CA ASP A 595 -6.73 -23.52 -5.28
C ASP A 595 -5.86 -24.71 -4.82
N PRO A 596 -6.07 -25.92 -5.39
CA PRO A 596 -5.36 -27.11 -4.95
C PRO A 596 -3.88 -27.13 -5.33
N MET A 597 -3.34 -26.11 -6.02
CA MET A 597 -1.94 -26.04 -6.48
C MET A 597 -0.93 -26.44 -5.39
N ALA A 598 -1.05 -25.90 -4.18
CA ALA A 598 -0.10 -26.18 -3.09
C ALA A 598 -0.14 -27.66 -2.66
N ARG A 599 -1.35 -28.19 -2.47
CA ARG A 599 -1.59 -29.59 -2.07
C ARG A 599 -1.12 -30.56 -3.15
N GLU A 600 -1.42 -30.27 -4.42
CA GLU A 600 -0.96 -31.09 -5.54
C GLU A 600 0.56 -31.01 -5.71
N ALA A 601 1.17 -29.84 -5.51
CA ALA A 601 2.63 -29.69 -5.55
C ALA A 601 3.28 -30.58 -4.48
N LEU A 602 2.77 -30.55 -3.25
CA LEU A 602 3.24 -31.41 -2.17
C LEU A 602 3.08 -32.90 -2.47
N ARG A 603 1.98 -33.30 -3.12
CA ARG A 603 1.72 -34.70 -3.55
C ARG A 603 2.69 -35.15 -4.65
N CYS A 604 3.04 -34.27 -5.58
CA CYS A 604 3.95 -34.58 -6.68
C CYS A 604 5.42 -34.59 -6.23
N PHE A 605 5.76 -33.79 -5.22
CA PHE A 605 7.14 -33.55 -4.81
C PHE A 605 7.75 -34.75 -4.08
N GLN A 606 8.89 -35.22 -4.57
CA GLN A 606 9.65 -36.33 -3.99
C GLN A 606 10.92 -35.91 -3.24
N GLY A 607 11.29 -34.63 -3.29
CA GLY A 607 12.50 -34.10 -2.66
C GLY A 607 12.43 -33.99 -1.13
N MET A 608 13.44 -33.38 -0.53
CA MET A 608 13.68 -33.42 0.92
C MET A 608 13.07 -32.25 1.70
N TYR A 609 13.05 -31.05 1.11
CA TYR A 609 12.60 -29.86 1.82
C TYR A 609 11.47 -29.13 1.10
N VAL A 610 10.57 -28.52 1.86
CA VAL A 610 9.55 -27.60 1.35
C VAL A 610 9.81 -26.24 2.01
N ILE A 611 10.07 -25.24 1.18
CA ILE A 611 10.17 -23.85 1.57
C ILE A 611 8.82 -23.21 1.24
N HIS A 612 8.14 -22.71 2.26
CA HIS A 612 6.83 -22.09 2.13
C HIS A 612 6.88 -20.65 2.64
N VAL A 613 6.41 -19.71 1.81
CA VAL A 613 6.19 -18.32 2.19
C VAL A 613 4.69 -18.03 2.11
N GLY A 614 4.05 -17.82 3.26
CA GLY A 614 2.61 -17.64 3.35
C GLY A 614 2.10 -17.36 4.76
N GLU A 615 0.78 -17.27 4.88
CA GLU A 615 0.01 -17.09 6.12
C GLU A 615 -0.64 -18.42 6.55
N TRP A 616 -0.30 -18.90 7.74
CA TRP A 616 -0.96 -20.07 8.34
C TRP A 616 -2.37 -19.75 8.80
N GLN A 617 -3.35 -20.59 8.43
CA GLN A 617 -4.78 -20.34 8.66
C GLN A 617 -5.20 -18.92 8.21
N GLY A 618 -4.68 -18.49 7.06
CA GLY A 618 -4.90 -17.15 6.50
C GLY A 618 -5.26 -17.20 5.02
N ASP A 619 -4.83 -16.18 4.27
CA ASP A 619 -5.23 -15.98 2.87
C ASP A 619 -4.26 -16.63 1.85
N THR A 620 -3.57 -17.72 2.23
CA THR A 620 -2.65 -18.46 1.35
C THR A 620 -2.83 -19.96 1.47
N ALA A 621 -2.73 -20.65 0.34
CA ALA A 621 -2.97 -22.10 0.22
C ALA A 621 -4.34 -22.53 0.75
N GLU A 622 -4.50 -23.82 0.99
CA GLU A 622 -5.70 -24.42 1.59
C GLU A 622 -5.34 -25.13 2.89
N ARG A 623 -6.30 -25.25 3.82
CA ARG A 623 -6.10 -25.97 5.09
C ARG A 623 -5.64 -27.42 4.89
N SER A 624 -6.10 -28.05 3.82
CA SER A 624 -5.69 -29.41 3.43
C SER A 624 -4.19 -29.49 3.06
N PHE A 625 -3.61 -28.43 2.50
CA PHE A 625 -2.16 -28.35 2.28
C PHE A 625 -1.40 -28.24 3.60
N GLU A 626 -1.83 -27.36 4.50
CA GLU A 626 -1.22 -27.21 5.83
C GLU A 626 -1.20 -28.54 6.59
N ARG A 627 -2.34 -29.27 6.60
CA ARG A 627 -2.48 -30.59 7.23
C ARG A 627 -1.51 -31.60 6.63
N ALA A 628 -1.47 -31.67 5.31
CA ALA A 628 -0.57 -32.58 4.60
C ALA A 628 0.91 -32.25 4.84
N LEU A 629 1.26 -30.96 4.96
CA LEU A 629 2.61 -30.50 5.22
C LEU A 629 3.07 -30.91 6.62
N GLU A 630 2.29 -30.64 7.67
CA GLU A 630 2.63 -31.03 9.05
C GLU A 630 2.67 -32.56 9.26
N LYS A 631 1.79 -33.30 8.58
CA LYS A 631 1.76 -34.77 8.61
C LYS A 631 3.02 -35.38 7.99
N LYS A 632 3.49 -34.85 6.86
CA LYS A 632 4.58 -35.45 6.06
C LYS A 632 5.96 -34.82 6.32
N PHE A 633 6.01 -33.62 6.90
CA PHE A 633 7.22 -32.85 7.11
C PHE A 633 7.29 -32.27 8.53
N GLU A 634 8.51 -31.93 8.97
CA GLU A 634 8.80 -31.28 10.23
C GLU A 634 9.38 -29.89 10.00
N LEU A 635 8.90 -28.89 10.73
CA LEU A 635 9.43 -27.53 10.65
C LEU A 635 10.86 -27.50 11.22
N VAL A 636 11.81 -27.00 10.43
CA VAL A 636 13.22 -26.92 10.82
C VAL A 636 13.77 -25.49 10.88
N GLU A 637 13.14 -24.54 10.18
CA GLU A 637 13.52 -23.13 10.22
C GLU A 637 12.28 -22.27 9.97
N GLU A 638 12.08 -21.21 10.76
CA GLU A 638 11.02 -20.21 10.60
C GLU A 638 11.63 -18.82 10.68
N LEU A 639 11.22 -17.92 9.78
CA LEU A 639 11.68 -16.54 9.73
C LEU A 639 10.48 -15.62 9.46
N GLU A 640 10.33 -14.59 10.28
CA GLU A 640 9.35 -13.55 10.03
C GLU A 640 9.75 -12.66 8.85
N LEU A 641 8.77 -12.26 8.04
CA LEU A 641 8.98 -11.36 6.91
C LEU A 641 8.36 -9.98 7.17
N PRO A 642 8.88 -8.93 6.52
CA PRO A 642 8.20 -7.64 6.47
C PRO A 642 6.81 -7.77 5.87
N ASN A 643 5.81 -7.32 6.63
CA ASN A 643 4.41 -7.48 6.29
C ASN A 643 3.77 -6.16 5.86
N TRP A 644 3.10 -6.20 4.72
CA TRP A 644 2.41 -5.07 4.13
C TRP A 644 0.93 -5.18 4.38
N GLY A 645 0.35 -4.14 4.95
CA GLY A 645 -1.09 -4.09 4.97
C GLY A 645 -1.66 -5.24 5.81
N ASN A 646 -2.53 -6.03 5.20
CA ASN A 646 -3.26 -7.17 5.76
C ASN A 646 -2.52 -8.50 5.64
N SER A 647 -1.21 -8.50 5.44
CA SER A 647 -0.43 -9.73 5.42
C SER A 647 0.16 -10.10 6.78
N ALA A 648 0.39 -11.39 6.97
CA ALA A 648 1.13 -11.97 8.09
C ALA A 648 2.09 -13.09 7.62
N TYR A 649 2.72 -12.88 6.47
CA TYR A 649 3.64 -13.84 5.86
C TYR A 649 4.83 -14.15 6.77
N SER A 650 5.22 -15.41 6.74
CA SER A 650 6.45 -15.95 7.29
C SER A 650 7.09 -16.88 6.26
N LEU A 651 8.40 -17.02 6.31
CA LEU A 651 9.12 -18.06 5.59
C LEU A 651 9.29 -19.25 6.55
N THR A 652 8.88 -20.43 6.09
CA THR A 652 9.00 -21.68 6.84
C THR A 652 9.70 -22.72 5.98
N VAL A 653 10.65 -23.45 6.56
CA VAL A 653 11.36 -24.55 5.91
C VAL A 653 11.02 -25.84 6.62
N TRP A 654 10.56 -26.81 5.85
CA TRP A 654 10.04 -28.08 6.32
C TRP A 654 10.87 -29.23 5.76
N GLN A 655 11.30 -30.16 6.61
CA GLN A 655 12.07 -31.34 6.24
C GLN A 655 11.18 -32.58 6.21
N ARG A 656 11.28 -33.39 5.16
CA ARG A 656 10.49 -34.62 5.04
C ARG A 656 10.78 -35.58 6.19
N ARG A 657 9.72 -36.08 6.84
CA ARG A 657 9.83 -37.07 7.92
C ARG A 657 10.29 -38.42 7.37
N ALA A 658 11.08 -39.14 8.17
CA ALA A 658 11.42 -40.53 7.87
C ALA A 658 10.18 -41.42 8.00
N LYS A 659 10.04 -42.41 7.12
CA LYS A 659 8.95 -43.40 7.21
C LYS A 659 8.98 -44.08 8.59
N ASN A 660 7.82 -44.14 9.27
CA ASN A 660 7.57 -44.83 10.55
C ASN A 660 8.06 -44.14 11.84
N LYS A 661 8.29 -42.82 11.84
CA LYS A 661 8.61 -42.10 13.08
C LYS A 661 7.34 -41.42 13.64
N PRO A 662 6.79 -41.85 14.79
CA PRO A 662 5.81 -41.03 15.50
C PRO A 662 6.51 -39.73 15.90
N SER A 663 5.96 -38.61 15.49
CA SER A 663 6.61 -37.32 15.68
C SER A 663 5.66 -36.34 16.32
N ALA A 664 6.19 -35.58 17.28
CA ALA A 664 5.49 -34.43 17.83
C ALA A 664 5.07 -33.47 16.70
N PRO A 665 3.92 -32.79 16.85
CA PRO A 665 3.52 -31.75 15.92
C PRO A 665 4.57 -30.65 15.88
N SER A 666 4.76 -30.07 14.70
CA SER A 666 5.65 -28.92 14.55
C SER A 666 5.01 -27.69 15.21
N ILE A 667 5.79 -26.89 15.93
CA ILE A 667 5.30 -25.66 16.54
C ILE A 667 5.59 -24.51 15.58
N VAL A 668 4.54 -23.96 14.99
CA VAL A 668 4.61 -22.74 14.19
C VAL A 668 4.42 -21.53 15.12
N ALA A 669 5.41 -20.64 15.19
CA ALA A 669 5.39 -19.52 16.13
C ALA A 669 4.17 -18.60 15.90
N ARG A 670 3.77 -18.39 14.63
CA ARG A 670 2.58 -17.63 14.22
C ARG A 670 1.23 -18.21 14.66
N LEU A 671 1.21 -19.43 15.22
CA LEU A 671 0.02 -20.09 15.79
C LEU A 671 0.08 -20.22 17.31
N SER A 672 1.09 -19.63 17.96
CA SER A 672 1.28 -19.70 19.40
C SER A 672 0.81 -18.42 20.09
N CYS A 673 0.39 -18.54 21.36
CA CYS A 673 -0.02 -17.39 22.15
C CYS A 673 1.15 -16.41 22.31
N TYR A 674 0.94 -15.13 21.96
CA TYR A 674 2.01 -14.13 21.99
C TYR A 674 2.45 -13.78 23.43
N HIS A 675 1.61 -14.02 24.43
CA HIS A 675 1.91 -13.77 25.84
C HIS A 675 2.57 -14.97 26.54
N CYS A 676 1.87 -16.11 26.60
CA CYS A 676 2.33 -17.28 27.37
C CYS A 676 3.10 -18.31 26.54
N HIS A 677 3.19 -18.12 25.22
CA HIS A 677 3.86 -19.01 24.26
C HIS A 677 3.27 -20.43 24.16
N ALA A 678 2.09 -20.68 24.75
CA ALA A 678 1.36 -21.92 24.54
C ALA A 678 1.07 -22.11 23.05
N SER A 679 1.36 -23.29 22.51
CA SER A 679 1.04 -23.60 21.12
C SER A 679 -0.44 -23.92 20.96
N LEU A 680 -0.97 -23.77 19.75
CA LEU A 680 -2.33 -24.19 19.40
C LEU A 680 -2.59 -25.67 19.72
N ASN A 681 -1.54 -26.50 19.72
CA ASN A 681 -1.61 -27.94 20.01
C ASN A 681 -1.59 -28.26 21.51
N ASP A 682 -1.08 -27.35 22.36
CA ASP A 682 -1.07 -27.49 23.82
C ASP A 682 -2.42 -27.13 24.45
N ALA A 683 -3.27 -26.45 23.68
CA ALA A 683 -4.63 -26.11 24.08
C ALA A 683 -5.43 -27.42 24.23
N VAL A 684 -5.55 -27.92 25.46
CA VAL A 684 -6.67 -28.80 25.81
C VAL A 684 -7.90 -28.01 25.38
N LEU A 685 -8.60 -28.51 24.35
CA LEU A 685 -9.74 -27.87 23.71
C LEU A 685 -10.84 -27.64 24.75
N ASP A 686 -10.73 -26.55 25.51
CA ASP A 686 -11.87 -25.97 26.17
C ASP A 686 -12.69 -25.37 25.02
N GLU A 687 -13.73 -26.08 24.58
CA GLU A 687 -14.55 -25.67 23.44
C GLU A 687 -15.17 -24.28 23.65
N ASP A 688 -15.17 -23.80 24.90
CA ASP A 688 -15.69 -22.51 25.32
C ASP A 688 -14.73 -21.33 25.04
N GLU A 689 -13.40 -21.53 24.90
CA GLU A 689 -12.43 -20.46 24.59
C GLU A 689 -11.33 -20.91 23.59
N PRO A 690 -11.61 -20.90 22.27
CA PRO A 690 -10.60 -21.22 21.27
C PRO A 690 -9.50 -20.16 21.22
N PHE A 691 -8.30 -20.54 20.77
CA PHE A 691 -7.26 -19.58 20.38
C PHE A 691 -7.83 -18.62 19.34
N LYS A 692 -7.56 -17.32 19.49
CA LYS A 692 -8.02 -16.32 18.52
C LYS A 692 -6.89 -15.40 18.07
N ARG A 693 -6.98 -15.01 16.80
CA ARG A 693 -6.04 -14.12 16.11
C ARG A 693 -6.67 -12.75 15.91
N CYS A 694 -5.95 -11.69 16.25
CA CYS A 694 -6.43 -10.32 16.02
C CYS A 694 -6.60 -10.05 14.51
N VAL A 695 -7.75 -9.48 14.12
CA VAL A 695 -8.04 -9.16 12.71
C VAL A 695 -7.24 -7.97 12.18
N LEU A 696 -6.75 -7.09 13.08
CA LEU A 696 -6.04 -5.87 12.71
C LEU A 696 -4.56 -6.13 12.46
N CYS A 697 -3.89 -6.94 13.28
CA CYS A 697 -2.47 -7.25 13.04
C CYS A 697 -2.25 -8.57 12.29
N LYS A 698 -3.16 -9.55 12.41
CA LYS A 698 -3.06 -10.93 11.92
C LYS A 698 -1.85 -11.75 12.44
N THR A 699 -0.92 -11.12 13.15
CA THR A 699 0.30 -11.76 13.67
C THR A 699 0.19 -12.15 15.13
N HIS A 700 -0.63 -11.46 15.92
CA HIS A 700 -0.83 -11.78 17.34
C HIS A 700 -2.01 -12.74 17.51
N VAL A 701 -1.72 -13.81 18.24
CA VAL A 701 -2.65 -14.87 18.63
C VAL A 701 -2.66 -14.94 20.15
N TYR A 702 -3.84 -15.15 20.73
CA TYR A 702 -4.00 -15.30 22.18
C TYR A 702 -4.85 -16.53 22.49
N CYS A 703 -4.48 -17.22 23.57
CA CYS A 703 -5.21 -18.38 24.06
C CYS A 703 -6.41 -18.01 24.95
N SER A 704 -6.46 -16.77 25.48
CA SER A 704 -7.53 -16.30 26.35
C SER A 704 -7.56 -14.78 26.41
N SER A 705 -8.67 -14.23 26.93
CA SER A 705 -8.80 -12.78 27.18
C SER A 705 -7.71 -12.28 28.14
N SER A 706 -7.35 -13.06 29.17
CA SER A 706 -6.31 -12.67 30.12
C SER A 706 -4.94 -12.52 29.45
N CYS A 707 -4.57 -13.41 28.52
CA CYS A 707 -3.31 -13.28 27.79
C CYS A 707 -3.31 -12.07 26.83
N GLU A 708 -4.46 -11.69 26.27
CA GLU A 708 -4.60 -10.45 25.50
C GLU A 708 -4.39 -9.22 26.39
N GLU A 709 -5.04 -9.18 27.55
CA GLU A 709 -4.99 -8.05 28.48
C GLU A 709 -3.56 -7.79 28.98
N GLU A 710 -2.85 -8.85 29.36
CA GLU A 710 -1.45 -8.80 29.83
C GLU A 710 -0.45 -8.42 28.71
N ASN A 711 -0.87 -8.47 27.44
CA ASN A 711 -0.01 -8.20 26.29
C ASN A 711 -0.42 -6.94 25.51
N ARG A 712 -1.41 -6.19 25.99
CA ARG A 712 -2.04 -5.06 25.28
C ARG A 712 -1.05 -4.04 24.71
N ARG A 713 0.07 -3.79 25.39
CA ARG A 713 1.10 -2.86 24.91
C ARG A 713 1.88 -3.39 23.71
N ALA A 714 2.32 -4.63 23.73
CA ALA A 714 2.98 -5.25 22.57
C ALA A 714 2.01 -5.41 21.40
N HIS A 715 0.74 -5.72 21.71
CA HIS A 715 -0.33 -5.73 20.74
C HIS A 715 -0.52 -4.37 20.05
N ALA A 716 -0.58 -3.28 20.83
CA ALA A 716 -0.69 -1.92 20.32
C ALA A 716 0.55 -1.50 19.51
N ALA A 717 1.75 -1.92 19.92
CA ALA A 717 2.99 -1.69 19.17
C ALA A 717 2.94 -2.35 17.79
N GLU A 718 2.40 -3.56 17.68
CA GLU A 718 2.21 -4.23 16.39
C GLU A 718 1.11 -3.59 15.53
N HIS A 719 0.07 -3.00 16.13
CA HIS A 719 -0.86 -2.16 15.38
C HIS A 719 -0.16 -0.90 14.84
N ALA A 720 0.71 -0.29 15.64
CA ALA A 720 1.44 0.90 15.23
C ALA A 720 2.35 0.63 14.02
N THR A 721 2.99 -0.55 13.93
CA THR A 721 3.78 -0.94 12.73
C THR A 721 2.95 -0.97 11.44
N ARG A 722 1.62 -1.06 11.56
CA ARG A 722 0.64 -1.01 10.46
C ARG A 722 -0.08 0.34 10.34
N LEU A 723 0.36 1.35 11.09
CA LEU A 723 -0.27 2.68 11.21
C LEU A 723 -1.73 2.62 11.71
N VAL A 724 -2.06 1.58 12.47
CA VAL A 724 -3.36 1.40 13.11
C VAL A 724 -3.27 1.91 14.53
N PHE A 725 -4.14 2.85 14.88
CA PHE A 725 -4.12 3.54 16.17
C PHE A 725 -5.52 3.54 16.78
N LEU A 726 -5.70 2.91 17.94
CA LEU A 726 -6.96 2.96 18.69
C LEU A 726 -6.90 4.08 19.73
N GLU A 727 -7.95 4.89 19.84
CA GLU A 727 -8.07 5.86 20.94
C GLU A 727 -8.20 5.12 22.27
N ARG A 728 -8.84 3.95 22.23
CA ARG A 728 -9.12 3.09 23.38
C ARG A 728 -8.88 1.63 23.02
N ASP A 729 -7.77 1.08 23.51
CA ASP A 729 -7.39 -0.32 23.27
C ASP A 729 -8.39 -1.32 23.88
N ASP A 730 -9.12 -0.91 24.93
CA ASP A 730 -10.16 -1.71 25.58
C ASP A 730 -11.41 -1.94 24.72
N LYS A 731 -11.47 -1.36 23.52
CA LYS A 731 -12.53 -1.67 22.54
C LYS A 731 -12.26 -2.94 21.73
N LEU A 732 -11.04 -3.47 21.75
CA LEU A 732 -10.76 -4.79 21.18
C LEU A 732 -11.23 -5.88 22.13
N GLU A 733 -12.50 -6.24 22.01
CA GLU A 733 -13.11 -7.33 22.77
C GLU A 733 -12.65 -8.71 22.24
N PHE A 734 -11.87 -9.46 23.03
CA PHE A 734 -11.38 -10.81 22.69
C PHE A 734 -12.50 -11.78 22.27
N LEU A 735 -13.64 -11.71 22.95
CA LEU A 735 -14.79 -12.58 22.66
C LEU A 735 -15.55 -12.22 21.37
N ASN A 736 -15.26 -11.07 20.77
CA ASN A 736 -15.93 -10.62 19.55
C ASN A 736 -15.22 -11.14 18.30
N ASP A 737 -15.89 -12.01 17.53
CA ASP A 737 -15.34 -12.64 16.32
C ASP A 737 -15.11 -11.69 15.14
N LEU A 738 -15.54 -10.44 15.25
CA LEU A 738 -15.19 -9.35 14.34
C LEU A 738 -13.86 -8.69 14.71
N HIS A 739 -13.39 -8.86 15.95
CA HIS A 739 -12.11 -8.33 16.43
C HIS A 739 -11.02 -9.41 16.48
N TYR A 740 -11.39 -10.63 16.86
CA TYR A 740 -10.47 -11.76 16.94
C TYR A 740 -11.09 -13.00 16.27
N LYS A 741 -10.43 -13.54 15.25
CA LYS A 741 -10.89 -14.74 14.55
C LYS A 741 -10.42 -16.00 15.26
N PRO A 742 -11.30 -16.98 15.54
CA PRO A 742 -10.87 -18.25 16.11
C PRO A 742 -9.94 -18.99 15.15
N LEU A 743 -8.94 -19.65 15.71
CA LEU A 743 -8.06 -20.59 15.02
C LEU A 743 -8.58 -22.01 15.24
N GLU A 744 -8.39 -22.83 14.22
CA GLU A 744 -8.82 -24.23 14.26
C GLU A 744 -7.59 -25.11 14.51
N ALA A 745 -7.60 -25.83 15.62
CA ALA A 745 -6.62 -26.88 15.85
C ALA A 745 -6.74 -27.96 14.76
N MET A 746 -5.60 -28.56 14.41
CA MET A 746 -5.56 -29.67 13.47
C MET A 746 -6.14 -30.91 14.16
N ARG A 747 -7.38 -31.27 13.86
CA ARG A 747 -7.94 -32.56 14.27
C ARG A 747 -7.48 -33.62 13.25
N ASP A 748 -7.05 -34.77 13.76
CA ASP A 748 -7.04 -36.01 13.00
C ASP A 748 -8.51 -36.39 12.74
N GLU A 749 -9.16 -35.77 11.75
CA GLU A 749 -10.42 -36.31 11.24
C GLU A 749 -10.08 -37.65 10.59
N ASP A 750 -10.79 -38.69 11.04
CA ASP A 750 -10.49 -40.10 10.85
C ASP A 750 -10.03 -40.46 9.42
N ASP A 751 -8.94 -41.23 9.36
CA ASP A 751 -8.27 -41.78 8.16
C ASP A 751 -9.16 -42.74 7.32
N GLU A 752 -10.48 -42.52 7.21
CA GLU A 752 -11.38 -43.42 6.48
C GLU A 752 -11.41 -43.18 4.96
N GLU A 753 -11.01 -42.01 4.44
CA GLU A 753 -11.01 -41.76 2.98
C GLU A 753 -9.64 -41.91 2.29
N GLU A 754 -8.51 -41.77 2.98
CA GLU A 754 -7.16 -41.86 2.34
C GLU A 754 -6.59 -43.29 2.25
N SER A 755 -7.18 -44.28 2.95
CA SER A 755 -6.67 -45.67 2.93
C SER A 755 -7.08 -46.50 1.71
N SER A 756 -7.89 -45.96 0.79
CA SER A 756 -8.34 -46.68 -0.41
C SER A 756 -7.58 -46.35 -1.70
N ASP A 757 -6.70 -45.34 -1.70
CA ASP A 757 -5.98 -44.88 -2.91
C ASP A 757 -4.50 -45.33 -2.96
N GLU A 758 -3.99 -46.05 -1.96
CA GLU A 758 -2.59 -46.54 -1.96
C GLU A 758 -2.41 -47.98 -2.49
N GLU A 759 -3.48 -48.68 -2.87
CA GLU A 759 -3.38 -49.99 -3.53
C GLU A 759 -3.81 -49.95 -5.00
N ASP A 760 -2.80 -50.06 -5.86
CA ASP A 760 -2.84 -50.47 -7.27
C ASP A 760 -3.36 -49.44 -8.29
N ASP A 761 -2.48 -48.51 -8.71
CA ASP A 761 -2.70 -47.73 -9.93
C ASP A 761 -1.48 -47.72 -10.88
N THR A 762 -0.94 -48.92 -11.10
CA THR A 762 -0.04 -49.18 -12.23
C THR A 762 -0.79 -49.63 -13.49
N ALA A 763 -2.05 -49.23 -13.70
CA ALA A 763 -2.68 -49.22 -15.03
C ALA A 763 -4.13 -48.72 -14.98
N ARG A 764 -4.35 -47.40 -15.08
CA ARG A 764 -5.49 -46.85 -15.84
C ARG A 764 -5.37 -45.35 -16.10
N VAL A 765 -4.81 -45.05 -17.27
CA VAL A 765 -4.99 -43.78 -17.96
C VAL A 765 -6.48 -43.56 -18.23
N VAL A 766 -7.13 -42.68 -17.46
CA VAL A 766 -8.31 -41.96 -17.94
C VAL A 766 -7.87 -40.54 -18.26
N VAL A 767 -7.68 -40.29 -19.56
CA VAL A 767 -7.60 -38.93 -20.10
C VAL A 767 -8.94 -38.24 -19.80
N SER A 768 -9.00 -37.53 -18.68
CA SER A 768 -10.08 -36.59 -18.38
C SER A 768 -9.94 -35.38 -19.30
N LYS A 769 -10.54 -35.47 -20.48
CA LYS A 769 -10.92 -34.30 -21.27
C LYS A 769 -12.17 -33.70 -20.65
N THR A 770 -12.05 -32.97 -19.54
CA THR A 770 -13.13 -32.09 -19.09
C THR A 770 -13.05 -30.77 -19.85
N ASN A 771 -14.03 -30.61 -20.73
CA ASN A 771 -14.21 -29.50 -21.64
C ASN A 771 -14.69 -28.27 -20.85
N TRP A 772 -13.95 -27.16 -20.92
CA TRP A 772 -14.25 -25.83 -20.31
C TRP A 772 -15.49 -25.12 -20.94
N LYS A 773 -16.61 -25.80 -21.14
CA LYS A 773 -17.83 -25.18 -21.72
C LYS A 773 -19.13 -25.79 -21.21
N THR A 774 -19.52 -25.45 -19.99
CA THR A 774 -20.95 -25.41 -19.61
C THR A 774 -21.13 -24.64 -18.31
N LEU A 775 -21.30 -23.32 -18.42
CA LEU A 775 -21.92 -22.47 -17.40
C LEU A 775 -22.56 -21.25 -18.08
N THR A 776 -23.28 -21.47 -19.18
CA THR A 776 -24.24 -20.49 -19.73
C THR A 776 -25.25 -21.20 -20.62
N THR A 777 -26.30 -21.78 -20.03
CA THR A 777 -27.63 -21.86 -20.65
C THR A 777 -28.58 -22.39 -19.60
N ASP A 778 -29.30 -21.48 -18.94
CA ASP A 778 -30.70 -21.70 -18.62
C ASP A 778 -31.39 -20.34 -18.65
N LYS A 779 -32.25 -20.16 -19.66
CA LYS A 779 -33.15 -19.02 -19.80
C LYS A 779 -34.48 -19.39 -19.14
N PRO A 780 -35.03 -18.56 -18.26
CA PRO A 780 -36.48 -18.53 -18.08
C PRO A 780 -37.10 -17.75 -19.24
N GLN A 781 -38.15 -18.31 -19.84
CA GLN A 781 -39.04 -17.59 -20.75
C GLN A 781 -39.76 -16.47 -19.99
N GLU A 782 -39.73 -15.24 -20.49
CA GLU A 782 -40.74 -14.24 -20.15
C GLU A 782 -41.11 -13.39 -21.37
N GLU A 783 -42.41 -13.12 -21.44
CA GLU A 783 -43.14 -12.54 -22.56
C GLU A 783 -42.83 -11.06 -22.80
N LYS A 784 -43.02 -10.66 -24.06
CA LYS A 784 -42.89 -9.30 -24.59
C LYS A 784 -43.69 -8.27 -23.77
N LYS A 785 -43.02 -7.22 -23.27
CA LYS A 785 -43.54 -5.83 -23.30
C LYS A 785 -42.41 -4.83 -23.58
N THR A 786 -42.70 -3.96 -24.53
CA THR A 786 -41.93 -2.82 -25.04
C THR A 786 -41.86 -1.68 -24.03
N GLU A 787 -40.71 -1.01 -23.86
CA GLU A 787 -40.56 0.47 -23.85
C GLU A 787 -39.12 0.97 -23.53
N THR A 788 -38.60 1.78 -24.46
CA THR A 788 -37.67 2.94 -24.41
C THR A 788 -36.55 3.10 -23.35
N SER A 789 -35.31 3.01 -23.87
CA SER A 789 -34.08 3.81 -23.64
C SER A 789 -33.87 4.67 -22.37
N SER A 790 -32.85 4.32 -21.58
CA SER A 790 -31.79 5.23 -21.12
C SER A 790 -30.58 4.42 -20.62
N GLY A 791 -29.40 4.66 -21.20
CA GLY A 791 -28.19 3.90 -20.92
C GLY A 791 -27.44 4.43 -19.69
N HIS A 792 -27.21 3.57 -18.71
CA HIS A 792 -26.18 3.72 -17.68
C HIS A 792 -25.26 2.50 -17.81
N THR A 793 -23.97 2.75 -18.07
CA THR A 793 -22.93 1.73 -18.12
C THR A 793 -22.01 1.93 -16.93
N PHE A 794 -22.04 0.98 -16.00
CA PHE A 794 -21.14 0.86 -14.87
C PHE A 794 -19.80 0.28 -15.34
N GLY A 795 -18.71 0.96 -14.98
CA GLY A 795 -17.35 0.52 -15.21
C GLY A 795 -16.94 -0.61 -14.27
N PHE A 796 -16.21 -1.58 -14.81
CA PHE A 796 -15.49 -2.58 -14.04
C PHE A 796 -14.05 -2.10 -13.85
N GLN A 797 -13.56 -2.19 -12.61
CA GLN A 797 -12.18 -2.01 -12.20
C GLN A 797 -11.28 -3.01 -12.93
N PHE A 798 -10.16 -2.51 -13.46
CA PHE A 798 -9.02 -3.26 -13.96
C PHE A 798 -7.89 -3.24 -12.94
#